data_AF-A0A6P4YV97-F1
#
_entry.id   AF-A0A6P4YV97-F1
#
_cell.length_a   1.000
_cell.length_b   1.000
_cell.length_c   1.000
_cell.angle_alpha   90.00
_cell.angle_beta   90.00
_cell.angle_gamma   90.00
#
_symmetry.space_group_name_H-M   'P 1'
#
loop_
_entity.id
_entity.type
_entity.pdbx_description
1 polymer ?
#
loop_
_entity_poly.entity_id
_entity_poly.type
_entity_poly.pdbx_seq_one_letter_code
_entity_poly.pdbx_strand_id
1 'polypeptide(L)'
;MLFSVLSILSLAYAAQAAEVCYGDLGCFSNIAPFWGLNRPLSSLPDAPDVIGTKFYLYTRANPTMALRERLVADSVATLSASHFSASKPTRMVIHGFTGTAEHAWVQTIVDELLLKEDINVVTVDWADGASIVGSYGQATANSRVVGAEVAKLVNYMSAQTGANARDFHLIGHSLGCHVAGYAGDILGSVGRITALDASEPYFDGMDAIVKLDPTDALFVDVIHSDGSPFIGTLGMGTSLPTGHVDFYPNGGEYQPGCHDSIVSSVVSTGFGLLTDGYDGAEAAAACSHLRAIDYFTESINSECPFTAYPCESYDKFKDGFCMSCAGNTCSQMGYRARDHYGTRGKLYLTTTDGTQPGGKFCAYHYKVQVTSSTRMEETAGRLYVTFQGPSGITDTMEVTDGDIMDLKPGVTYQKLVSSPMNIGHVTRVNLRFVRSSSIWDFFAAQYYTVGKVTITAGESQTSYKFCGSDTPVNDAETLQLNHVGGNCEDINVVTVDWADGASIVGSYGQATANSRVVGAEVAKLVNYMSAQTGANARDFHLIGHSLGCHVAGYAGDILGSVGRITALDASEPYFDGMDAIVKLDPTDALFVDVIHSDGSPFIGTLGMGTSLPTGHVDFYPNGGEYQPGCHDSIVSSVVSTGFGLLTDGYDGAEAAAACSHLRAIDYFTESINSECPFTAYPCESYDKFKDGFCMSCAGNTCSQMGYRARDHYGTRGKLYLTTTDGTQPGGKFCAYHYKVQVTSSTRMEETAGRLYVTFQGPSGITDTMEVTDGDIMDLKPGVTYQKLVSSPMNIGHVTRVNLRFVRSSSIWDFFAAQYYTVGKVTITAGESQTSYKFCGSDTPVNDAETLQLNHVGGNC
;
A
#
# COMPACT_ATOMS: atom_id res chain seq x y z
N MET A 1 -21.85 29.54 -48.19
CA MET A 1 -22.73 30.72 -48.07
C MET A 1 -23.47 30.82 -46.73
N LEU A 2 -23.80 29.71 -46.04
CA LEU A 2 -24.34 29.77 -44.66
C LEU A 2 -23.33 30.21 -43.59
N PHE A 3 -22.03 29.87 -43.75
CA PHE A 3 -20.99 30.30 -42.82
C PHE A 3 -20.79 31.82 -42.77
N SER A 4 -21.01 32.52 -43.88
CA SER A 4 -20.84 33.97 -43.97
C SER A 4 -22.00 34.76 -43.35
N VAL A 5 -23.17 34.14 -43.20
CA VAL A 5 -24.37 34.76 -42.62
C VAL A 5 -24.41 34.57 -41.10
N LEU A 6 -23.91 33.43 -40.59
CA LEU A 6 -23.73 33.19 -39.15
C LEU A 6 -22.61 34.05 -38.53
N SER A 7 -21.54 34.35 -39.27
CA SER A 7 -20.49 35.28 -38.83
C SER A 7 -20.94 36.75 -38.77
N ILE A 8 -21.97 37.13 -39.54
CA ILE A 8 -22.51 38.50 -39.54
C ILE A 8 -23.66 38.65 -38.52
N LEU A 9 -24.42 37.57 -38.24
CA LEU A 9 -25.39 37.53 -37.14
C LEU A 9 -24.75 37.44 -35.75
N SER A 10 -23.55 36.87 -35.64
CA SER A 10 -22.71 36.92 -34.42
C SER A 10 -22.07 38.30 -34.17
N LEU A 11 -22.06 39.19 -35.16
CA LEU A 11 -21.68 40.60 -35.00
C LEU A 11 -22.85 41.52 -34.61
N ALA A 12 -24.10 41.05 -34.69
CA ALA A 12 -25.29 41.82 -34.35
C ALA A 12 -25.85 41.53 -32.94
N TYR A 13 -25.39 40.46 -32.28
CA TYR A 13 -25.52 40.25 -30.84
C TYR A 13 -24.15 40.50 -30.19
N ALA A 14 -23.60 41.70 -30.40
CA ALA A 14 -22.52 42.17 -29.56
C ALA A 14 -23.06 42.18 -28.12
N ALA A 15 -22.65 41.21 -27.31
CA ALA A 15 -22.82 41.27 -25.86
C ALA A 15 -22.26 42.63 -25.44
N GLN A 16 -23.15 43.54 -25.06
CA GLN A 16 -22.74 44.85 -24.60
C GLN A 16 -21.95 44.59 -23.32
N ALA A 17 -20.64 44.88 -23.35
CA ALA A 17 -19.78 44.76 -22.19
C ALA A 17 -20.46 45.49 -21.04
N ALA A 18 -20.88 44.73 -20.03
CA ALA A 18 -21.71 45.21 -18.95
C ALA A 18 -21.24 44.60 -17.63
N GLU A 19 -21.54 45.32 -16.56
CA GLU A 19 -21.23 44.94 -15.19
C GLU A 19 -22.46 45.24 -14.33
N VAL A 20 -22.75 44.36 -13.38
CA VAL A 20 -23.78 44.56 -12.37
C VAL A 20 -23.17 44.40 -10.98
N CYS A 21 -23.52 45.27 -10.04
CA CYS A 21 -22.99 45.23 -8.68
C CYS A 21 -24.11 45.01 -7.66
N TYR A 22 -23.87 44.12 -6.70
CA TYR A 22 -24.84 43.74 -5.68
C TYR A 22 -24.31 44.03 -4.28
N GLY A 23 -24.31 45.30 -3.89
CA GLY A 23 -23.92 45.73 -2.55
C GLY A 23 -22.52 45.23 -2.16
N ASP A 24 -22.45 44.50 -1.06
CA ASP A 24 -21.23 43.93 -0.50
C ASP A 24 -20.79 42.60 -1.13
N LEU A 25 -21.59 42.03 -2.06
CA LEU A 25 -21.18 40.88 -2.88
C LEU A 25 -20.25 41.29 -4.03
N GLY A 26 -20.06 42.58 -4.26
CA GLY A 26 -19.19 43.11 -5.32
C GLY A 26 -19.87 43.20 -6.68
N CYS A 27 -19.05 43.24 -7.73
CA CYS A 27 -19.46 43.47 -9.11
C CYS A 27 -19.14 42.26 -10.00
N PHE A 28 -20.04 41.98 -10.94
CA PHE A 28 -20.01 40.83 -11.84
C PHE A 28 -20.10 41.31 -13.28
N SER A 29 -19.08 40.99 -14.08
CA SER A 29 -19.02 41.35 -15.50
C SER A 29 -19.33 40.17 -16.41
N ASN A 30 -19.85 40.43 -17.61
CA ASN A 30 -20.09 39.43 -18.66
C ASN A 30 -19.00 39.42 -19.76
N ILE A 31 -17.84 40.02 -19.47
CA ILE A 31 -16.69 40.07 -20.37
C ILE A 31 -15.64 39.01 -19.96
N ALA A 32 -14.59 38.86 -20.77
CA ALA A 32 -13.48 37.96 -20.46
C ALA A 32 -12.91 38.23 -19.03
N PRO A 33 -12.60 37.18 -18.24
CA PRO A 33 -12.57 35.77 -18.63
C PRO A 33 -13.93 35.04 -18.58
N PHE A 34 -15.01 35.69 -18.13
CA PHE A 34 -16.35 35.08 -18.02
C PHE A 34 -17.11 34.95 -19.35
N TRP A 35 -16.51 35.43 -20.44
CA TRP A 35 -16.95 35.23 -21.82
C TRP A 35 -15.80 34.66 -22.65
N GLY A 36 -16.09 33.70 -23.53
CA GLY A 36 -15.12 33.07 -24.42
C GLY A 36 -15.75 32.08 -25.39
N LEU A 37 -14.95 31.45 -26.24
CA LEU A 37 -15.46 30.45 -27.21
C LEU A 37 -16.15 29.26 -26.54
N ASN A 38 -15.68 28.88 -25.34
CA ASN A 38 -16.26 27.80 -24.55
C ASN A 38 -17.44 28.26 -23.68
N ARG A 39 -17.74 29.57 -23.62
CA ARG A 39 -18.91 30.17 -22.97
C ARG A 39 -19.48 31.32 -23.82
N PRO A 40 -20.06 31.02 -24.99
CA PRO A 40 -20.52 32.04 -25.95
C PRO A 40 -21.75 32.81 -25.47
N LEU A 41 -22.58 32.19 -24.63
CA LEU A 41 -23.73 32.81 -23.95
C LEU A 41 -23.33 33.20 -22.52
N SER A 42 -22.70 34.36 -22.36
CA SER A 42 -22.32 34.91 -21.05
C SER A 42 -23.34 35.97 -20.61
N SER A 43 -24.32 35.55 -19.81
CA SER A 43 -25.26 36.45 -19.15
C SER A 43 -24.63 37.15 -17.94
N LEU A 44 -25.14 38.33 -17.59
CA LEU A 44 -24.94 38.86 -16.25
C LEU A 44 -25.71 38.00 -15.23
N PRO A 45 -25.17 37.74 -14.03
CA PRO A 45 -25.93 37.06 -12.98
C PRO A 45 -27.20 37.82 -12.62
N ASP A 46 -28.22 37.12 -12.15
CA ASP A 46 -29.43 37.71 -11.59
C ASP A 46 -29.13 38.33 -10.21
N ALA A 47 -30.03 39.20 -9.75
CA ALA A 47 -29.92 39.80 -8.42
C ALA A 47 -30.12 38.74 -7.31
N PRO A 48 -29.48 38.89 -6.13
CA PRO A 48 -29.57 37.91 -5.04
C PRO A 48 -31.01 37.56 -4.60
N ASP A 49 -31.93 38.52 -4.64
CA ASP A 49 -33.34 38.33 -4.32
C ASP A 49 -34.10 37.52 -5.39
N VAL A 50 -33.63 37.54 -6.64
CA VAL A 50 -34.14 36.71 -7.74
C VAL A 50 -33.56 35.29 -7.67
N ILE A 51 -32.27 35.15 -7.35
CA ILE A 51 -31.60 33.85 -7.17
C ILE A 51 -32.16 33.11 -5.95
N GLY A 52 -32.52 33.85 -4.90
CA GLY A 52 -33.26 33.33 -3.77
C GLY A 52 -32.47 32.38 -2.85
N THR A 53 -31.15 32.56 -2.72
CA THR A 53 -30.28 31.65 -1.96
C THR A 53 -30.68 31.51 -0.49
N LYS A 54 -30.84 30.26 -0.04
CA LYS A 54 -31.18 29.89 1.33
C LYS A 54 -30.13 28.96 1.93
N PHE A 55 -29.84 29.19 3.21
CA PHE A 55 -28.88 28.43 4.00
C PHE A 55 -29.62 27.78 5.17
N TYR A 56 -29.63 26.46 5.20
CA TYR A 56 -30.29 25.71 6.26
C TYR A 56 -29.28 24.94 7.09
N LEU A 57 -29.25 25.22 8.38
CA LEU A 57 -28.41 24.54 9.35
C LEU A 57 -29.10 23.28 9.87
N TYR A 58 -28.32 22.22 9.93
CA TYR A 58 -28.61 20.94 10.55
C TYR A 58 -27.49 20.61 11.55
N THR A 59 -27.89 20.06 12.68
CA THR A 59 -27.02 19.50 13.71
C THR A 59 -27.68 18.24 14.26
N ARG A 60 -27.01 17.52 15.16
CA ARG A 60 -27.65 16.40 15.88
C ARG A 60 -28.90 16.82 16.69
N ALA A 61 -29.03 18.09 17.05
CA ALA A 61 -30.21 18.62 17.76
C ALA A 61 -31.40 18.89 16.82
N ASN A 62 -31.13 19.14 15.54
CA ASN A 62 -32.14 19.44 14.52
C ASN A 62 -31.82 18.71 13.18
N PRO A 63 -31.82 17.37 13.16
CA PRO A 63 -31.26 16.60 12.04
C PRO A 63 -32.20 16.52 10.83
N THR A 64 -33.50 16.79 10.99
CA THR A 64 -34.49 16.58 9.93
C THR A 64 -34.84 17.87 9.18
N MET A 65 -35.30 17.72 7.94
CA MET A 65 -35.76 18.81 7.10
C MET A 65 -36.80 19.73 7.77
N ALA A 66 -37.68 19.19 8.62
CA ALA A 66 -38.71 19.96 9.31
C ALA A 66 -38.16 20.80 10.49
N LEU A 67 -36.97 20.47 11.00
CA LEU A 67 -36.34 21.11 12.15
C LEU A 67 -35.16 22.02 11.75
N ARG A 68 -34.78 22.02 10.48
CA ARG A 68 -33.66 22.82 9.96
C ARG A 68 -33.83 24.30 10.27
N GLU A 69 -32.75 24.97 10.58
CA GLU A 69 -32.76 26.38 10.98
C GLU A 69 -32.24 27.27 9.86
N ARG A 70 -32.97 28.34 9.53
CA ARG A 70 -32.55 29.28 8.49
C ARG A 70 -31.46 30.21 9.03
N LEU A 71 -30.28 30.17 8.41
CA LEU A 71 -29.21 31.14 8.65
C LEU A 71 -29.30 32.26 7.63
N VAL A 72 -29.16 33.52 8.04
CA VAL A 72 -29.14 34.68 7.15
C VAL A 72 -27.87 35.47 7.41
N ALA A 73 -27.07 35.72 6.36
CA ALA A 73 -25.91 36.59 6.46
C ALA A 73 -26.33 37.99 6.95
N ASP A 74 -25.49 38.64 7.74
CA ASP A 74 -25.76 39.93 8.40
C ASP A 74 -26.87 39.93 9.47
N SER A 75 -27.43 38.76 9.81
CA SER A 75 -28.47 38.64 10.84
C SER A 75 -27.96 37.86 12.06
N VAL A 76 -27.49 38.60 13.08
CA VAL A 76 -27.03 38.00 14.37
C VAL A 76 -28.15 37.19 14.99
N ALA A 77 -29.40 37.66 14.87
CA ALA A 77 -30.58 37.00 15.42
C ALA A 77 -30.69 35.54 14.94
N THR A 78 -30.53 35.29 13.64
CA THR A 78 -30.65 33.93 13.08
C THR A 78 -29.51 33.01 13.54
N LEU A 79 -28.28 33.54 13.60
CA LEU A 79 -27.11 32.77 14.03
C LEU A 79 -27.18 32.46 15.54
N SER A 80 -27.51 33.45 16.38
CA SER A 80 -27.59 33.30 17.84
C SER A 80 -28.75 32.42 18.32
N ALA A 81 -29.83 32.35 17.54
CA ALA A 81 -30.98 31.52 17.85
C ALA A 81 -30.83 30.07 17.34
N SER A 82 -29.79 29.80 16.55
CA SER A 82 -29.54 28.49 15.96
C SER A 82 -28.68 27.60 16.85
N HIS A 83 -28.57 26.32 16.48
CA HIS A 83 -27.68 25.35 17.12
C HIS A 83 -26.23 25.40 16.61
N PHE A 84 -25.84 26.42 15.84
CA PHE A 84 -24.49 26.53 15.29
C PHE A 84 -23.44 26.62 16.40
N SER A 85 -22.35 25.86 16.27
CA SER A 85 -21.23 25.90 17.21
C SER A 85 -19.90 26.09 16.49
N ALA A 86 -19.22 27.21 16.75
CA ALA A 86 -17.92 27.52 16.15
C ALA A 86 -16.79 26.57 16.56
N SER A 87 -16.95 25.83 17.67
CA SER A 87 -16.00 24.79 18.10
C SER A 87 -16.09 23.50 17.28
N LYS A 88 -17.10 23.38 16.41
CA LYS A 88 -17.33 22.20 15.56
C LYS A 88 -17.00 22.53 14.11
N PRO A 89 -16.41 21.58 13.36
CA PRO A 89 -16.25 21.71 11.91
C PRO A 89 -17.59 21.93 11.20
N THR A 90 -17.56 22.61 10.06
CA THR A 90 -18.75 22.89 9.27
C THR A 90 -18.64 22.23 7.88
N ARG A 91 -19.71 21.55 7.45
CA ARG A 91 -19.83 20.96 6.12
C ARG A 91 -20.93 21.68 5.36
N MET A 92 -20.65 22.19 4.17
CA MET A 92 -21.64 22.88 3.35
C MET A 92 -21.99 22.03 2.14
N VAL A 93 -23.26 21.66 1.96
CA VAL A 93 -23.73 20.82 0.83
C VAL A 93 -24.44 21.70 -0.20
N ILE A 94 -23.95 21.70 -1.44
CA ILE A 94 -24.36 22.62 -2.50
C ILE A 94 -24.85 21.83 -3.72
N HIS A 95 -26.14 21.97 -4.05
CA HIS A 95 -26.72 21.30 -5.22
C HIS A 95 -26.38 22.01 -6.55
N GLY A 96 -26.66 21.35 -7.67
CA GLY A 96 -26.42 21.88 -9.02
C GLY A 96 -27.66 22.37 -9.77
N PHE A 97 -27.59 22.34 -11.11
CA PHE A 97 -28.66 22.74 -12.03
C PHE A 97 -29.93 21.93 -11.80
N THR A 98 -31.11 22.59 -11.81
CA THR A 98 -32.42 21.98 -11.47
C THR A 98 -32.50 21.34 -10.07
N GLY A 99 -31.51 21.56 -9.22
CA GLY A 99 -31.46 21.03 -7.86
C GLY A 99 -32.20 21.89 -6.83
N THR A 100 -32.43 21.31 -5.66
CA THR A 100 -32.87 22.02 -4.44
C THR A 100 -32.33 21.30 -3.20
N ALA A 101 -32.21 22.01 -2.07
CA ALA A 101 -31.89 21.40 -0.79
C ALA A 101 -32.96 20.44 -0.24
N GLU A 102 -34.14 20.37 -0.87
CA GLU A 102 -35.20 19.41 -0.53
C GLU A 102 -35.07 18.07 -1.25
N HIS A 103 -34.11 17.93 -2.17
CA HIS A 103 -33.83 16.64 -2.81
C HIS A 103 -33.37 15.61 -1.77
N ALA A 104 -33.86 14.37 -1.92
CA ALA A 104 -33.63 13.29 -0.96
C ALA A 104 -32.13 13.04 -0.70
N TRP A 105 -31.28 13.13 -1.73
CA TRP A 105 -29.85 12.91 -1.61
C TRP A 105 -29.16 13.94 -0.69
N VAL A 106 -29.65 15.18 -0.67
CA VAL A 106 -29.09 16.23 0.22
C VAL A 106 -29.33 15.85 1.67
N GLN A 107 -30.57 15.45 1.99
CA GLN A 107 -30.90 14.96 3.33
C GLN A 107 -30.13 13.69 3.68
N THR A 108 -29.93 12.77 2.73
CA THR A 108 -29.13 11.56 2.97
C THR A 108 -27.68 11.91 3.35
N ILE A 109 -27.03 12.84 2.64
CA ILE A 109 -25.69 13.30 3.03
C ILE A 109 -25.70 13.94 4.43
N VAL A 110 -26.70 14.78 4.73
CA VAL A 110 -26.85 15.38 6.07
C VAL A 110 -26.94 14.30 7.15
N ASP A 111 -27.79 13.30 6.95
CA ASP A 111 -28.01 12.20 7.90
C ASP A 111 -26.71 11.40 8.11
N GLU A 112 -26.03 11.02 7.03
CA GLU A 112 -24.77 10.26 7.08
C GLU A 112 -23.65 11.07 7.76
N LEU A 113 -23.53 12.37 7.48
CA LEU A 113 -22.54 13.25 8.11
C LEU A 113 -22.78 13.41 9.62
N LEU A 114 -24.03 13.63 10.03
CA LEU A 114 -24.39 13.78 11.44
C LEU A 114 -24.31 12.46 12.22
N LEU A 115 -24.52 11.34 11.53
CA LEU A 115 -24.26 10.00 12.06
C LEU A 115 -22.76 9.80 12.31
N LYS A 116 -21.93 10.20 11.35
CA LYS A 116 -20.46 10.04 11.41
C LYS A 116 -19.80 10.86 12.51
N GLU A 117 -20.10 12.16 12.57
CA GLU A 117 -19.40 13.13 13.42
C GLU A 117 -20.37 14.14 14.05
N ASP A 118 -19.96 14.77 15.16
CA ASP A 118 -20.71 15.88 15.77
C ASP A 118 -20.26 17.21 15.15
N ILE A 119 -20.94 17.62 14.07
CA ILE A 119 -20.56 18.76 13.22
C ILE A 119 -21.76 19.66 12.92
N ASN A 120 -21.48 20.85 12.37
CA ASN A 120 -22.50 21.68 11.74
C ASN A 120 -22.62 21.26 10.26
N VAL A 121 -23.83 21.02 9.76
CA VAL A 121 -24.08 20.81 8.34
C VAL A 121 -24.98 21.93 7.82
N VAL A 122 -24.56 22.62 6.76
CA VAL A 122 -25.32 23.72 6.15
C VAL A 122 -25.64 23.36 4.71
N THR A 123 -26.92 23.26 4.34
CA THR A 123 -27.31 23.07 2.95
C THR A 123 -27.50 24.43 2.27
N VAL A 124 -27.07 24.55 1.02
CA VAL A 124 -27.16 25.76 0.20
C VAL A 124 -28.20 25.52 -0.89
N ASP A 125 -29.36 26.15 -0.72
CA ASP A 125 -30.52 26.05 -1.61
C ASP A 125 -30.61 27.29 -2.50
N TRP A 126 -30.32 27.14 -3.78
CA TRP A 126 -30.38 28.21 -4.79
C TRP A 126 -31.26 27.79 -5.97
N ALA A 127 -32.30 26.99 -5.68
CA ALA A 127 -33.17 26.37 -6.67
C ALA A 127 -33.80 27.36 -7.66
N ASP A 128 -34.18 28.56 -7.20
CA ASP A 128 -34.78 29.59 -8.05
C ASP A 128 -33.78 30.09 -9.11
N GLY A 129 -32.52 30.33 -8.71
CA GLY A 129 -31.42 30.71 -9.61
C GLY A 129 -30.81 29.56 -10.42
N ALA A 130 -31.02 28.30 -10.02
CA ALA A 130 -30.58 27.08 -10.71
C ALA A 130 -31.63 26.50 -11.67
N SER A 131 -32.80 27.13 -11.78
CA SER A 131 -33.97 26.61 -12.49
C SER A 131 -33.80 26.56 -14.01
N ILE A 132 -34.45 25.57 -14.63
CA ILE A 132 -34.55 25.41 -16.09
C ILE A 132 -35.17 26.64 -16.78
N VAL A 133 -36.03 27.39 -16.06
CA VAL A 133 -36.71 28.60 -16.56
C VAL A 133 -35.72 29.71 -16.94
N GLY A 134 -34.57 29.77 -16.27
CA GLY A 134 -33.52 30.77 -16.52
C GLY A 134 -32.58 30.43 -17.69
N SER A 135 -32.62 29.21 -18.24
CA SER A 135 -31.58 28.59 -19.09
C SER A 135 -30.29 28.22 -18.34
N TYR A 136 -29.56 27.23 -18.85
CA TYR A 136 -28.29 26.77 -18.27
C TYR A 136 -27.22 27.88 -18.22
N GLY A 137 -27.17 28.75 -19.22
CA GLY A 137 -26.24 29.89 -19.27
C GLY A 137 -26.47 30.91 -18.15
N GLN A 138 -27.74 31.14 -17.79
CA GLN A 138 -28.08 32.01 -16.65
C GLN A 138 -27.73 31.34 -15.32
N ALA A 139 -28.03 30.05 -15.13
CA ALA A 139 -27.62 29.32 -13.92
C ALA A 139 -26.09 29.32 -13.73
N THR A 140 -25.34 29.21 -14.83
CA THR A 140 -23.86 29.35 -14.86
C THR A 140 -23.40 30.78 -14.50
N ALA A 141 -24.21 31.81 -14.77
CA ALA A 141 -23.91 33.17 -14.31
C ALA A 141 -24.25 33.33 -12.82
N ASN A 142 -25.42 32.84 -12.40
CA ASN A 142 -25.93 32.90 -11.03
C ASN A 142 -25.01 32.20 -10.03
N SER A 143 -24.33 31.12 -10.42
CA SER A 143 -23.38 30.40 -9.55
C SER A 143 -22.28 31.31 -8.96
N ARG A 144 -21.90 32.38 -9.67
CA ARG A 144 -20.95 33.39 -9.19
C ARG A 144 -21.49 34.16 -7.99
N VAL A 145 -22.76 34.58 -8.06
CA VAL A 145 -23.42 35.30 -6.97
C VAL A 145 -23.66 34.36 -5.79
N VAL A 146 -24.09 33.12 -6.04
CA VAL A 146 -24.24 32.12 -4.97
C VAL A 146 -22.91 31.85 -4.26
N GLY A 147 -21.80 31.74 -5.01
CA GLY A 147 -20.46 31.59 -4.42
C GLY A 147 -20.09 32.77 -3.52
N ALA A 148 -20.38 34.01 -3.97
CA ALA A 148 -20.19 35.20 -3.16
C ALA A 148 -21.08 35.21 -1.90
N GLU A 149 -22.33 34.74 -1.98
CA GLU A 149 -23.23 34.62 -0.82
C GLU A 149 -22.77 33.55 0.18
N VAL A 150 -22.24 32.42 -0.30
CA VAL A 150 -21.62 31.38 0.54
C VAL A 150 -20.41 31.97 1.28
N ALA A 151 -19.51 32.64 0.57
CA ALA A 151 -18.35 33.29 1.17
C ALA A 151 -18.75 34.37 2.19
N LYS A 152 -19.79 35.16 1.87
CA LYS A 152 -20.35 36.15 2.79
C LYS A 152 -20.88 35.51 4.06
N LEU A 153 -21.63 34.40 3.98
CA LEU A 153 -22.11 33.69 5.17
C LEU A 153 -20.94 33.15 6.01
N VAL A 154 -19.93 32.54 5.38
CA VAL A 154 -18.76 32.00 6.09
C VAL A 154 -18.02 33.12 6.83
N ASN A 155 -17.69 34.22 6.14
CA ASN A 155 -17.06 35.39 6.74
C ASN A 155 -17.90 35.96 7.89
N TYR A 156 -19.22 36.02 7.73
CA TYR A 156 -20.13 36.49 8.76
C TYR A 156 -20.10 35.58 10.01
N MET A 157 -20.19 34.25 9.83
CA MET A 157 -20.08 33.30 10.94
C MET A 157 -18.72 33.41 11.63
N SER A 158 -17.63 33.49 10.87
CA SER A 158 -16.28 33.70 11.40
C SER A 158 -16.18 34.99 12.23
N ALA A 159 -16.69 36.10 11.72
CA ALA A 159 -16.64 37.39 12.41
C ALA A 159 -17.46 37.41 13.70
N GLN A 160 -18.62 36.74 13.74
CA GLN A 160 -19.51 36.75 14.90
C GLN A 160 -19.16 35.71 15.97
N THR A 161 -18.52 34.60 15.58
CA THR A 161 -18.36 33.43 16.47
C THR A 161 -16.92 32.97 16.65
N GLY A 162 -15.98 33.47 15.84
CA GLY A 162 -14.59 33.01 15.82
C GLY A 162 -14.37 31.70 15.05
N ALA A 163 -15.36 31.18 14.33
CA ALA A 163 -15.20 30.01 13.47
C ALA A 163 -14.10 30.25 12.41
N ASN A 164 -13.22 29.27 12.19
CA ASN A 164 -12.13 29.39 11.24
C ASN A 164 -12.54 28.85 9.87
N ALA A 165 -12.32 29.61 8.79
CA ALA A 165 -12.60 29.17 7.42
C ALA A 165 -11.89 27.84 7.05
N ARG A 166 -10.75 27.54 7.70
CA ARG A 166 -10.02 26.28 7.54
C ARG A 166 -10.78 25.04 8.06
N ASP A 167 -11.80 25.22 8.89
CA ASP A 167 -12.63 24.12 9.41
C ASP A 167 -13.88 23.87 8.55
N PHE A 168 -14.05 24.64 7.46
CA PHE A 168 -15.12 24.47 6.49
C PHE A 168 -14.71 23.50 5.39
N HIS A 169 -15.67 22.64 5.03
CA HIS A 169 -15.58 21.75 3.88
C HIS A 169 -16.82 21.94 3.00
N LEU A 170 -16.61 22.43 1.79
CA LEU A 170 -17.67 22.66 0.81
C LEU A 170 -17.79 21.42 -0.09
N ILE A 171 -18.99 20.86 -0.19
CA ILE A 171 -19.31 19.66 -0.97
C ILE A 171 -20.29 20.11 -2.05
N GLY A 172 -19.78 20.26 -3.27
CA GLY A 172 -20.58 20.67 -4.42
C GLY A 172 -20.89 19.49 -5.34
N HIS A 173 -22.08 19.48 -5.94
CA HIS A 173 -22.43 18.57 -7.03
C HIS A 173 -22.74 19.35 -8.30
N SER A 174 -22.28 18.88 -9.47
CA SER A 174 -22.58 19.50 -10.77
C SER A 174 -22.17 20.99 -10.80
N LEU A 175 -23.08 21.92 -11.15
CA LEU A 175 -22.83 23.37 -11.05
C LEU A 175 -22.44 23.84 -9.63
N GLY A 176 -22.87 23.12 -8.58
CA GLY A 176 -22.52 23.41 -7.20
C GLY A 176 -21.03 23.26 -6.90
N CYS A 177 -20.29 22.48 -7.70
CA CYS A 177 -18.83 22.39 -7.64
C CYS A 177 -18.17 23.75 -7.91
N HIS A 178 -18.67 24.48 -8.91
CA HIS A 178 -18.17 25.81 -9.26
C HIS A 178 -18.62 26.89 -8.28
N VAL A 179 -19.82 26.75 -7.69
CA VAL A 179 -20.25 27.59 -6.55
C VAL A 179 -19.26 27.46 -5.39
N ALA A 180 -18.84 26.22 -5.06
CA ALA A 180 -17.83 25.97 -4.04
C ALA A 180 -16.47 26.59 -4.40
N GLY A 181 -16.05 26.48 -5.67
CA GLY A 181 -14.83 27.12 -6.19
C GLY A 181 -14.85 28.64 -6.03
N TYR A 182 -15.90 29.31 -6.50
CA TYR A 182 -16.05 30.77 -6.33
C TYR A 182 -16.05 31.18 -4.85
N ALA A 183 -16.72 30.43 -3.97
CA ALA A 183 -16.69 30.70 -2.54
C ALA A 183 -15.28 30.53 -1.96
N GLY A 184 -14.57 29.49 -2.38
CA GLY A 184 -13.20 29.18 -1.99
C GLY A 184 -12.21 30.28 -2.38
N ASP A 185 -12.25 30.72 -3.64
CA ASP A 185 -11.43 31.82 -4.17
C ASP A 185 -11.62 33.11 -3.36
N ILE A 186 -12.87 33.50 -3.07
CA ILE A 186 -13.18 34.70 -2.27
C ILE A 186 -12.68 34.57 -0.82
N LEU A 187 -12.76 33.37 -0.24
CA LEU A 187 -12.36 33.12 1.16
C LEU A 187 -10.84 32.94 1.33
N GLY A 188 -10.13 32.47 0.29
CA GLY A 188 -8.67 32.28 0.22
C GLY A 188 -8.06 31.24 1.17
N SER A 189 -8.82 30.68 2.12
CA SER A 189 -8.31 29.69 3.09
C SER A 189 -9.34 28.66 3.55
N VAL A 190 -10.25 28.23 2.68
CA VAL A 190 -11.18 27.13 2.98
C VAL A 190 -10.40 25.83 3.21
N GLY A 191 -10.83 25.04 4.18
CA GLY A 191 -10.15 23.78 4.53
C GLY A 191 -10.18 22.74 3.41
N ARG A 192 -11.36 22.48 2.87
CA ARG A 192 -11.54 21.46 1.83
C ARG A 192 -12.68 21.81 0.87
N ILE A 193 -12.52 21.48 -0.40
CA ILE A 193 -13.62 21.38 -1.36
C ILE A 193 -13.67 19.95 -1.89
N THR A 194 -14.85 19.32 -1.86
CA THR A 194 -15.10 18.09 -2.61
C THR A 194 -16.06 18.38 -3.75
N ALA A 195 -15.66 18.04 -4.96
CA ALA A 195 -16.47 18.20 -6.16
C ALA A 195 -16.99 16.85 -6.64
N LEU A 196 -18.31 16.73 -6.66
CA LEU A 196 -19.04 15.57 -7.10
C LEU A 196 -19.46 15.81 -8.55
N ASP A 197 -18.62 15.35 -9.46
CA ASP A 197 -18.80 15.43 -10.92
C ASP A 197 -19.05 16.87 -11.41
N ALA A 198 -18.02 17.71 -11.35
CA ALA A 198 -18.07 19.11 -11.77
C ALA A 198 -18.48 19.24 -13.24
N SER A 199 -19.38 20.18 -13.56
CA SER A 199 -19.95 20.29 -14.92
C SER A 199 -18.93 20.71 -15.98
N GLU A 200 -18.91 20.02 -17.13
CA GLU A 200 -18.11 20.41 -18.31
C GLU A 200 -18.64 21.69 -19.00
N PRO A 201 -19.95 21.80 -19.32
CA PRO A 201 -20.42 22.86 -20.22
C PRO A 201 -20.23 24.25 -19.63
N TYR A 202 -19.64 25.16 -20.41
CA TYR A 202 -19.28 26.54 -20.03
C TYR A 202 -18.15 26.71 -19.00
N PHE A 203 -17.47 25.64 -18.58
CA PHE A 203 -16.33 25.70 -17.66
C PHE A 203 -15.05 25.13 -18.27
N ASP A 204 -15.12 24.02 -19.00
CA ASP A 204 -13.93 23.41 -19.58
C ASP A 204 -13.23 24.33 -20.60
N GLY A 205 -11.90 24.43 -20.47
CA GLY A 205 -11.08 25.34 -21.25
C GLY A 205 -11.27 26.84 -20.93
N MET A 206 -12.01 27.19 -19.88
CA MET A 206 -12.06 28.56 -19.34
C MET A 206 -10.92 28.81 -18.35
N ASP A 207 -10.68 30.08 -18.01
CA ASP A 207 -9.69 30.50 -17.02
C ASP A 207 -9.99 29.91 -15.62
N ALA A 208 -8.96 29.70 -14.80
CA ALA A 208 -9.09 29.15 -13.46
C ALA A 208 -10.09 29.93 -12.60
N ILE A 209 -10.13 31.27 -12.71
CA ILE A 209 -11.08 32.12 -11.96
C ILE A 209 -12.55 31.90 -12.34
N VAL A 210 -12.84 31.19 -13.43
CA VAL A 210 -14.20 30.93 -13.93
C VAL A 210 -14.72 29.58 -13.47
N LYS A 211 -13.87 28.68 -13.00
CA LYS A 211 -14.22 27.27 -12.72
C LYS A 211 -13.62 26.82 -11.39
N LEU A 212 -13.86 25.56 -11.04
CA LEU A 212 -13.20 24.95 -9.89
C LEU A 212 -11.72 24.74 -10.23
N ASP A 213 -10.85 25.10 -9.31
CA ASP A 213 -9.40 24.95 -9.41
C ASP A 213 -8.78 24.47 -8.08
N PRO A 214 -7.63 23.76 -8.09
CA PRO A 214 -6.95 23.37 -6.87
C PRO A 214 -6.62 24.54 -5.94
N THR A 215 -6.51 25.78 -6.43
CA THR A 215 -6.24 26.95 -5.58
C THR A 215 -7.39 27.37 -4.67
N ASP A 216 -8.61 26.88 -4.92
CA ASP A 216 -9.83 27.36 -4.24
C ASP A 216 -9.91 26.90 -2.76
N ALA A 217 -9.11 25.92 -2.35
CA ALA A 217 -9.03 25.46 -0.96
C ALA A 217 -7.66 24.88 -0.63
N LEU A 218 -7.39 24.67 0.67
CA LEU A 218 -6.19 23.96 1.12
C LEU A 218 -6.11 22.52 0.60
N PHE A 219 -7.26 21.92 0.28
CA PHE A 219 -7.36 20.64 -0.39
C PHE A 219 -8.63 20.58 -1.24
N VAL A 220 -8.50 20.07 -2.46
CA VAL A 220 -9.60 19.93 -3.43
C VAL A 220 -9.56 18.50 -3.93
N ASP A 221 -10.64 17.76 -3.73
CA ASP A 221 -10.77 16.38 -4.21
C ASP A 221 -12.01 16.24 -5.11
N VAL A 222 -11.84 15.58 -6.26
CA VAL A 222 -12.86 15.53 -7.31
C VAL A 222 -13.21 14.09 -7.61
N ILE A 223 -14.50 13.77 -7.72
CA ILE A 223 -15.00 12.49 -8.21
C ILE A 223 -15.58 12.73 -9.60
N HIS A 224 -14.96 12.16 -10.63
CA HIS A 224 -15.44 12.18 -12.01
C HIS A 224 -16.24 10.92 -12.28
N SER A 225 -17.51 11.06 -12.62
CA SER A 225 -18.38 9.92 -12.89
C SER A 225 -19.10 9.98 -14.24
N ASP A 226 -19.15 11.14 -14.89
CA ASP A 226 -19.79 11.35 -16.20
C ASP A 226 -18.94 12.21 -17.16
N GLY A 227 -17.64 11.96 -17.21
CA GLY A 227 -16.64 12.70 -17.99
C GLY A 227 -16.67 12.48 -19.51
N SER A 228 -17.72 11.84 -20.05
CA SER A 228 -17.86 11.67 -21.50
C SER A 228 -18.13 13.04 -22.15
N PRO A 229 -17.69 13.30 -23.41
CA PRO A 229 -17.95 14.59 -24.04
C PRO A 229 -19.43 14.98 -24.04
N PHE A 230 -19.73 16.22 -23.65
CA PHE A 230 -21.12 16.72 -23.69
C PHE A 230 -21.71 16.65 -25.12
N ILE A 231 -20.95 17.08 -26.12
CA ILE A 231 -21.39 17.01 -27.53
C ILE A 231 -21.17 15.59 -28.06
N GLY A 232 -22.27 14.89 -28.36
CA GLY A 232 -22.26 13.57 -28.99
C GLY A 232 -22.63 12.43 -28.03
N THR A 233 -22.17 12.49 -26.78
CA THR A 233 -22.43 11.48 -25.75
C THR A 233 -23.27 11.98 -24.56
N LEU A 234 -23.53 13.29 -24.45
CA LEU A 234 -24.31 13.91 -23.36
C LEU A 234 -23.73 13.74 -21.95
N GLY A 235 -22.42 13.48 -21.82
CA GLY A 235 -21.79 13.50 -20.50
C GLY A 235 -21.76 14.92 -19.94
N MET A 236 -22.16 15.07 -18.69
CA MET A 236 -22.33 16.37 -18.04
C MET A 236 -21.12 16.78 -17.21
N GLY A 237 -20.30 15.82 -16.78
CA GLY A 237 -19.11 16.03 -15.97
C GLY A 237 -17.88 16.34 -16.80
N THR A 238 -16.92 17.08 -16.25
CA THR A 238 -15.60 17.26 -16.87
C THR A 238 -14.76 15.98 -16.74
N SER A 239 -13.98 15.66 -17.77
CA SER A 239 -12.91 14.64 -17.70
C SER A 239 -11.55 15.23 -17.30
N LEU A 240 -11.43 16.56 -17.28
CA LEU A 240 -10.20 17.25 -16.95
C LEU A 240 -9.96 17.23 -15.43
N PRO A 241 -8.70 17.03 -14.98
CA PRO A 241 -8.40 17.13 -13.57
C PRO A 241 -8.60 18.58 -13.11
N THR A 242 -9.34 18.75 -12.02
CA THR A 242 -9.68 20.07 -11.42
C THR A 242 -9.37 20.14 -9.92
N GLY A 243 -8.85 19.06 -9.34
CA GLY A 243 -8.47 18.99 -7.94
C GLY A 243 -6.99 18.83 -7.67
N HIS A 244 -6.66 18.80 -6.38
CA HIS A 244 -5.39 18.26 -5.92
C HIS A 244 -5.32 16.76 -6.20
N VAL A 245 -6.43 16.06 -5.99
CA VAL A 245 -6.63 14.65 -6.32
C VAL A 245 -7.93 14.46 -7.09
N ASP A 246 -7.86 13.69 -8.18
CA ASP A 246 -8.99 13.47 -9.09
C ASP A 246 -9.23 11.96 -9.21
N PHE A 247 -10.39 11.52 -8.75
CA PHE A 247 -10.82 10.13 -8.74
C PHE A 247 -11.68 9.83 -9.97
N TYR A 248 -11.36 8.76 -10.68
CA TYR A 248 -12.07 8.30 -11.87
C TYR A 248 -12.61 6.88 -11.64
N PRO A 249 -13.65 6.71 -10.80
CA PRO A 249 -14.33 5.42 -10.63
C PRO A 249 -14.79 4.88 -11.99
N ASN A 250 -14.45 3.62 -12.26
CA ASN A 250 -14.78 2.92 -13.49
C ASN A 250 -14.28 3.61 -14.77
N GLY A 251 -13.23 4.42 -14.66
CA GLY A 251 -12.69 5.24 -15.75
C GLY A 251 -13.24 6.66 -15.79
N GLY A 252 -14.30 6.94 -15.03
CA GLY A 252 -14.88 8.27 -14.82
C GLY A 252 -15.86 8.75 -15.89
N GLU A 253 -16.27 7.86 -16.82
CA GLU A 253 -17.18 8.17 -17.93
C GLU A 253 -18.54 7.47 -17.76
N TYR A 254 -18.53 6.14 -17.69
CA TYR A 254 -19.74 5.31 -17.63
C TYR A 254 -19.74 4.47 -16.37
N GLN A 255 -20.76 4.61 -15.55
CA GLN A 255 -20.82 3.94 -14.25
C GLN A 255 -21.66 2.65 -14.30
N PRO A 256 -21.24 1.56 -13.62
CA PRO A 256 -22.00 0.33 -13.56
C PRO A 256 -23.44 0.55 -13.05
N GLY A 257 -24.39 -0.13 -13.71
CA GLY A 257 -25.83 0.01 -13.45
C GLY A 257 -26.50 1.19 -14.16
N CYS A 258 -25.75 2.05 -14.85
CA CYS A 258 -26.29 3.06 -15.76
C CYS A 258 -26.27 2.50 -17.20
N HIS A 259 -27.40 2.46 -17.90
CA HIS A 259 -27.50 1.89 -19.25
C HIS A 259 -27.36 2.96 -20.35
N ASP A 260 -26.54 2.69 -21.38
CA ASP A 260 -26.24 3.60 -22.53
C ASP A 260 -27.41 3.87 -23.50
N SER A 261 -28.54 3.18 -23.35
CA SER A 261 -29.59 3.20 -24.36
C SER A 261 -30.47 4.43 -24.22
N ILE A 262 -30.19 5.51 -24.97
CA ILE A 262 -31.18 6.34 -25.71
C ILE A 262 -30.48 7.44 -26.59
N VAL A 263 -29.17 7.68 -26.47
CA VAL A 263 -28.53 8.82 -27.15
C VAL A 263 -28.52 8.74 -28.69
N SER A 264 -28.57 7.54 -29.30
CA SER A 264 -28.60 7.39 -30.77
C SER A 264 -29.83 8.00 -31.46
N SER A 265 -30.95 8.16 -30.76
CA SER A 265 -32.20 8.68 -31.35
C SER A 265 -32.38 10.19 -31.22
N VAL A 266 -31.75 10.83 -30.23
CA VAL A 266 -31.99 12.24 -29.85
C VAL A 266 -31.03 13.20 -30.56
N VAL A 267 -29.84 12.74 -30.94
CA VAL A 267 -28.80 13.59 -31.56
C VAL A 267 -29.13 13.98 -33.01
N SER A 268 -30.16 13.40 -33.63
CA SER A 268 -30.55 13.73 -35.02
C SER A 268 -31.29 15.07 -35.19
N THR A 269 -31.75 15.71 -34.11
CA THR A 269 -32.59 16.92 -34.25
C THR A 269 -31.90 18.24 -33.93
N GLY A 270 -30.65 18.24 -33.47
CA GLY A 270 -29.85 19.47 -33.30
C GLY A 270 -30.58 20.59 -32.57
N PHE A 271 -30.35 20.73 -31.25
CA PHE A 271 -30.90 21.80 -30.41
C PHE A 271 -32.34 21.55 -29.88
N GLY A 272 -32.56 20.42 -29.20
CA GLY A 272 -33.86 20.06 -28.59
C GLY A 272 -33.79 19.43 -27.20
N LEU A 273 -32.71 19.62 -26.43
CA LEU A 273 -32.54 19.01 -25.09
C LEU A 273 -33.04 19.89 -23.93
N LEU A 274 -33.81 20.95 -24.21
CA LEU A 274 -34.35 21.86 -23.18
C LEU A 274 -35.87 22.10 -23.31
N THR A 275 -36.56 21.35 -24.17
CA THR A 275 -38.01 21.45 -24.32
C THR A 275 -38.60 20.09 -24.70
N ASP A 276 -39.50 19.61 -23.85
CA ASP A 276 -40.49 18.54 -24.05
C ASP A 276 -40.09 17.09 -23.70
N GLY A 277 -40.23 16.77 -22.40
CA GLY A 277 -40.96 15.61 -21.88
C GLY A 277 -40.69 14.24 -22.51
N TYR A 278 -39.52 13.65 -22.24
CA TYR A 278 -39.27 12.22 -22.47
C TYR A 278 -38.49 11.59 -21.28
N ASP A 279 -39.25 10.98 -20.37
CA ASP A 279 -38.89 10.52 -19.01
C ASP A 279 -37.85 9.37 -18.93
N GLY A 280 -37.28 8.91 -20.05
CA GLY A 280 -36.35 7.77 -20.09
C GLY A 280 -34.91 8.09 -20.49
N ALA A 281 -34.72 9.11 -21.34
CA ALA A 281 -33.40 9.50 -21.86
C ALA A 281 -32.62 10.34 -20.84
N GLU A 282 -33.34 11.26 -20.22
CA GLU A 282 -32.85 12.22 -19.23
C GLU A 282 -32.42 11.48 -17.94
N ALA A 283 -33.17 10.44 -17.54
CA ALA A 283 -32.83 9.61 -16.38
C ALA A 283 -31.57 8.75 -16.59
N ALA A 284 -31.31 8.29 -17.81
CA ALA A 284 -30.14 7.48 -18.14
C ALA A 284 -28.86 8.32 -18.23
N ALA A 285 -28.92 9.49 -18.91
CA ALA A 285 -27.80 10.43 -19.00
C ALA A 285 -27.45 11.06 -17.63
N ALA A 286 -28.45 11.28 -16.76
CA ALA A 286 -28.20 11.76 -15.40
C ALA A 286 -27.65 10.67 -14.45
N CYS A 287 -27.78 9.38 -14.76
CA CYS A 287 -27.40 8.31 -13.84
C CYS A 287 -25.90 8.36 -13.49
N SER A 288 -25.02 8.37 -14.50
CA SER A 288 -23.58 8.48 -14.29
C SER A 288 -23.20 9.77 -13.55
N HIS A 289 -23.89 10.88 -13.85
CA HIS A 289 -23.66 12.17 -13.19
C HIS A 289 -24.05 12.18 -11.70
N LEU A 290 -25.06 11.40 -11.32
CA LEU A 290 -25.52 11.28 -9.94
C LEU A 290 -24.67 10.28 -9.12
N ARG A 291 -23.91 9.39 -9.77
CA ARG A 291 -23.09 8.38 -9.07
C ARG A 291 -22.00 8.96 -8.19
N ALA A 292 -21.45 10.13 -8.50
CA ALA A 292 -20.52 10.81 -7.60
C ALA A 292 -21.15 11.10 -6.22
N ILE A 293 -22.45 11.42 -6.17
CA ILE A 293 -23.20 11.60 -4.91
C ILE A 293 -23.32 10.27 -4.17
N ASP A 294 -23.71 9.21 -4.87
CA ASP A 294 -23.86 7.87 -4.30
C ASP A 294 -22.53 7.38 -3.67
N TYR A 295 -21.43 7.51 -4.42
CA TYR A 295 -20.11 7.09 -3.97
C TYR A 295 -19.63 7.91 -2.76
N PHE A 296 -19.78 9.23 -2.81
CA PHE A 296 -19.42 10.08 -1.68
C PHE A 296 -20.26 9.73 -0.44
N THR A 297 -21.57 9.55 -0.60
CA THR A 297 -22.49 9.22 0.49
C THR A 297 -22.12 7.89 1.15
N GLU A 298 -21.90 6.83 0.37
CA GLU A 298 -21.48 5.53 0.91
C GLU A 298 -20.12 5.61 1.64
N SER A 299 -19.17 6.40 1.12
CA SER A 299 -17.84 6.53 1.70
C SER A 299 -17.79 7.17 3.10
N ILE A 300 -18.87 7.84 3.55
CA ILE A 300 -18.92 8.52 4.86
C ILE A 300 -18.85 7.49 6.00
N ASN A 301 -19.74 6.50 5.98
CA ASN A 301 -19.91 5.52 7.06
C ASN A 301 -19.56 4.07 6.67
N SER A 302 -19.27 3.79 5.41
CA SER A 302 -18.87 2.44 4.98
C SER A 302 -17.50 2.03 5.56
N GLU A 303 -17.36 0.75 5.90
CA GLU A 303 -16.06 0.12 6.19
C GLU A 303 -15.23 -0.10 4.92
N CYS A 304 -15.86 0.00 3.75
CA CYS A 304 -15.20 -0.08 2.46
C CYS A 304 -14.18 1.06 2.31
N PRO A 305 -12.94 0.77 1.92
CA PRO A 305 -11.93 1.80 1.83
C PRO A 305 -12.07 2.70 0.60
N PHE A 306 -12.78 2.27 -0.46
CA PHE A 306 -12.79 2.96 -1.77
C PHE A 306 -11.37 3.34 -2.23
N THR A 307 -10.43 2.41 -2.09
CA THR A 307 -9.02 2.63 -2.41
C THR A 307 -8.87 2.88 -3.90
N ALA A 308 -8.32 4.04 -4.23
CA ALA A 308 -8.01 4.44 -5.58
C ALA A 308 -6.49 4.51 -5.77
N TYR A 309 -6.06 4.12 -6.96
CA TYR A 309 -4.66 3.89 -7.29
C TYR A 309 -4.18 4.89 -8.34
N PRO A 310 -3.02 5.52 -8.13
CA PRO A 310 -2.46 6.45 -9.10
C PRO A 310 -2.09 5.69 -10.37
N CYS A 311 -2.53 6.19 -11.52
CA CYS A 311 -2.21 5.55 -12.79
C CYS A 311 -2.19 6.57 -13.93
N GLU A 312 -1.43 6.28 -14.97
CA GLU A 312 -1.37 7.14 -16.16
C GLU A 312 -2.67 7.10 -16.99
N SER A 313 -3.38 5.96 -16.97
CA SER A 313 -4.63 5.75 -17.71
C SER A 313 -5.45 4.62 -17.08
N TYR A 314 -6.75 4.63 -17.35
CA TYR A 314 -7.64 3.58 -16.88
C TYR A 314 -7.34 2.20 -17.49
N ASP A 315 -6.85 2.13 -18.74
CA ASP A 315 -6.49 0.85 -19.37
C ASP A 315 -5.30 0.19 -18.66
N LYS A 316 -4.24 0.95 -18.36
CA LYS A 316 -3.12 0.42 -17.54
C LYS A 316 -3.56 -0.01 -16.15
N PHE A 317 -4.57 0.65 -15.58
CA PHE A 317 -5.17 0.25 -14.32
C PHE A 317 -5.89 -1.11 -14.44
N LYS A 318 -6.76 -1.28 -15.44
CA LYS A 318 -7.45 -2.56 -15.73
C LYS A 318 -6.49 -3.70 -16.06
N ASP A 319 -5.35 -3.41 -16.66
CA ASP A 319 -4.31 -4.41 -16.95
C ASP A 319 -3.51 -4.82 -15.69
N GLY A 320 -3.76 -4.19 -14.53
CA GLY A 320 -3.10 -4.50 -13.26
C GLY A 320 -1.69 -3.93 -13.12
N PHE A 321 -1.34 -2.86 -13.84
CA PHE A 321 -0.01 -2.24 -13.73
C PHE A 321 0.11 -1.25 -12.56
N CYS A 322 -1.00 -0.71 -12.05
CA CYS A 322 -1.01 0.44 -11.14
C CYS A 322 -1.42 0.14 -9.69
N MET A 323 -1.61 -1.13 -9.32
CA MET A 323 -2.11 -1.54 -8.00
C MET A 323 -1.12 -1.41 -6.82
N SER A 324 -0.07 -0.59 -6.93
CA SER A 324 0.90 -0.39 -5.85
C SER A 324 0.61 0.89 -5.08
N CYS A 325 0.55 0.79 -3.75
CA CYS A 325 0.44 1.95 -2.85
C CYS A 325 1.78 2.39 -2.26
N ALA A 326 2.90 1.97 -2.87
CA ALA A 326 4.24 2.34 -2.42
C ALA A 326 4.38 3.88 -2.37
N GLY A 327 5.00 4.38 -1.30
CA GLY A 327 5.21 5.81 -1.09
C GLY A 327 3.96 6.62 -0.70
N ASN A 328 2.90 5.98 -0.17
CA ASN A 328 1.63 6.62 0.21
C ASN A 328 0.94 7.36 -0.95
N THR A 329 1.02 6.78 -2.15
CA THR A 329 0.50 7.41 -3.37
C THR A 329 -0.97 7.06 -3.66
N CYS A 330 -1.54 6.06 -2.97
CA CYS A 330 -2.97 5.77 -3.00
C CYS A 330 -3.77 6.77 -2.15
N SER A 331 -5.08 6.88 -2.42
CA SER A 331 -6.01 7.62 -1.59
C SER A 331 -7.35 6.89 -1.54
N GLN A 332 -8.13 7.18 -0.50
CA GLN A 332 -9.50 6.71 -0.38
C GLN A 332 -10.44 7.74 -1.01
N MET A 333 -11.22 7.33 -2.01
CA MET A 333 -12.18 8.20 -2.67
C MET A 333 -13.31 8.60 -1.70
N GLY A 334 -13.78 9.84 -1.79
CA GLY A 334 -14.91 10.36 -1.03
C GLY A 334 -14.52 10.97 0.32
N TYR A 335 -15.35 10.77 1.36
CA TYR A 335 -15.22 11.48 2.64
C TYR A 335 -13.83 11.30 3.29
N ARG A 336 -13.23 10.11 3.12
CA ARG A 336 -11.92 9.73 3.69
C ARG A 336 -10.70 10.20 2.88
N ALA A 337 -10.87 10.93 1.77
CA ALA A 337 -9.73 11.53 1.06
C ALA A 337 -8.92 12.49 1.96
N ARG A 338 -9.55 13.04 3.01
CA ARG A 338 -8.88 13.84 4.06
C ARG A 338 -7.77 13.10 4.82
N ASP A 339 -7.80 11.77 4.86
CA ASP A 339 -6.79 10.97 5.55
C ASP A 339 -5.47 10.94 4.72
N HIS A 340 -5.51 11.43 3.48
CA HIS A 340 -4.44 11.34 2.48
C HIS A 340 -4.15 12.70 1.81
N TYR A 341 -4.10 13.79 2.59
CA TYR A 341 -3.84 15.15 2.08
C TYR A 341 -2.51 15.34 1.32
N GLY A 342 -1.60 14.35 1.34
CA GLY A 342 -0.36 14.36 0.55
C GLY A 342 -0.51 13.82 -0.88
N THR A 343 -1.57 13.06 -1.16
CA THR A 343 -1.77 12.40 -2.46
C THR A 343 -2.22 13.41 -3.52
N ARG A 344 -1.69 13.29 -4.73
CA ARG A 344 -1.98 14.20 -5.84
C ARG A 344 -2.16 13.45 -7.16
N GLY A 345 -2.91 14.05 -8.09
CA GLY A 345 -3.05 13.59 -9.47
C GLY A 345 -4.25 12.66 -9.70
N LYS A 346 -4.21 11.92 -10.83
CA LYS A 346 -5.29 11.05 -11.29
C LYS A 346 -5.23 9.66 -10.65
N LEU A 347 -6.32 9.27 -10.00
CA LEU A 347 -6.46 7.97 -9.36
C LEU A 347 -7.66 7.22 -9.94
N TYR A 348 -7.52 5.91 -10.06
CA TYR A 348 -8.54 5.02 -10.61
C TYR A 348 -8.92 3.94 -9.62
N LEU A 349 -10.18 3.54 -9.68
CA LEU A 349 -10.75 2.42 -8.94
C LEU A 349 -11.94 1.87 -9.73
N THR A 350 -12.39 0.68 -9.37
CA THR A 350 -13.67 0.11 -9.83
C THR A 350 -14.69 0.14 -8.71
N THR A 351 -15.97 0.23 -9.08
CA THR A 351 -17.12 0.11 -8.18
C THR A 351 -18.11 -0.88 -8.76
N THR A 352 -19.11 -1.30 -7.99
CA THR A 352 -20.19 -2.17 -8.47
C THR A 352 -21.40 -1.36 -8.92
N ASP A 353 -22.48 -2.04 -9.32
CA ASP A 353 -23.71 -1.46 -9.88
C ASP A 353 -24.73 -0.98 -8.82
N GLY A 354 -24.46 -1.17 -7.53
CA GLY A 354 -25.40 -0.78 -6.47
C GLY A 354 -26.29 -1.90 -5.93
N THR A 355 -26.22 -3.12 -6.50
CA THR A 355 -27.16 -4.21 -6.18
C THR A 355 -26.74 -5.07 -4.99
N GLN A 356 -25.56 -4.82 -4.42
CA GLN A 356 -24.92 -5.71 -3.44
C GLN A 356 -25.35 -5.41 -1.99
N PRO A 357 -25.60 -6.44 -1.14
CA PRO A 357 -26.18 -6.26 0.19
C PRO A 357 -25.21 -5.77 1.29
N GLY A 358 -23.88 -5.90 1.11
CA GLY A 358 -22.86 -5.57 2.13
C GLY A 358 -22.19 -4.19 1.98
N GLY A 359 -22.42 -3.52 0.85
CA GLY A 359 -21.89 -2.21 0.45
C GLY A 359 -22.33 -2.00 -0.99
N LYS A 360 -23.13 -0.96 -1.26
CA LYS A 360 -23.89 -0.90 -2.53
C LYS A 360 -22.93 -0.82 -3.71
N PHE A 361 -21.89 0.01 -3.61
CA PHE A 361 -20.93 0.30 -4.68
C PHE A 361 -19.52 -0.20 -4.40
N CYS A 362 -19.25 -0.67 -3.17
CA CYS A 362 -17.93 -1.12 -2.76
C CYS A 362 -17.35 -2.23 -3.67
N ALA A 363 -16.05 -2.13 -3.96
CA ALA A 363 -15.28 -3.20 -4.61
C ALA A 363 -13.86 -3.28 -4.03
N TYR A 364 -13.35 -4.52 -3.91
CA TYR A 364 -12.00 -4.87 -3.50
C TYR A 364 -11.20 -5.34 -4.70
N HIS A 365 -9.97 -4.85 -4.87
CA HIS A 365 -9.19 -5.00 -6.09
C HIS A 365 -8.17 -6.12 -5.96
N TYR A 366 -8.05 -6.94 -6.99
CA TYR A 366 -7.11 -8.05 -7.05
C TYR A 366 -6.36 -8.03 -8.38
N LYS A 367 -5.02 -8.05 -8.32
CA LYS A 367 -4.19 -8.31 -9.49
C LYS A 367 -4.03 -9.81 -9.62
N VAL A 368 -4.55 -10.38 -10.70
CA VAL A 368 -4.40 -11.79 -11.01
C VAL A 368 -3.32 -11.94 -12.06
N GLN A 369 -2.38 -12.83 -11.82
CA GLN A 369 -1.33 -13.21 -12.77
C GLN A 369 -1.33 -14.72 -12.93
N VAL A 370 -1.63 -15.20 -14.14
CA VAL A 370 -1.58 -16.62 -14.49
C VAL A 370 -0.38 -16.84 -15.41
N THR A 371 0.62 -17.57 -14.93
CA THR A 371 1.80 -17.95 -15.70
C THR A 371 1.62 -19.38 -16.20
N SER A 372 1.68 -19.53 -17.51
CA SER A 372 1.69 -20.84 -18.17
C SER A 372 2.99 -21.61 -17.88
N SER A 373 2.91 -22.95 -17.95
CA SER A 373 4.09 -23.80 -17.87
C SER A 373 5.06 -23.51 -19.02
N THR A 374 6.36 -23.63 -18.77
CA THR A 374 7.37 -23.61 -19.85
C THR A 374 7.35 -24.88 -20.71
N ARG A 375 6.73 -25.96 -20.20
CA ARG A 375 6.55 -27.25 -20.89
C ARG A 375 5.21 -27.37 -21.62
N MET A 376 4.40 -26.32 -21.58
CA MET A 376 3.11 -26.24 -22.26
C MET A 376 3.27 -26.30 -23.79
N GLU A 377 2.27 -26.84 -24.49
CA GLU A 377 2.08 -26.66 -25.94
C GLU A 377 1.17 -25.46 -26.19
N GLU A 378 1.38 -24.72 -27.30
CA GLU A 378 0.55 -23.55 -27.63
C GLU A 378 -0.93 -23.93 -27.77
N THR A 379 -1.81 -23.13 -27.15
CA THR A 379 -3.27 -23.26 -27.26
C THR A 379 -3.92 -21.89 -27.45
N ALA A 380 -5.23 -21.84 -27.71
CA ALA A 380 -6.00 -20.62 -27.81
C ALA A 380 -7.30 -20.72 -27.01
N GLY A 381 -7.63 -19.69 -26.23
CA GLY A 381 -8.83 -19.70 -25.41
C GLY A 381 -8.87 -18.59 -24.38
N ARG A 382 -9.69 -18.80 -23.35
CA ARG A 382 -9.94 -17.87 -22.26
C ARG A 382 -9.66 -18.49 -20.91
N LEU A 383 -9.15 -17.67 -20.00
CA LEU A 383 -8.84 -18.07 -18.63
C LEU A 383 -9.79 -17.36 -17.67
N TYR A 384 -10.39 -18.13 -16.76
CA TYR A 384 -11.28 -17.65 -15.72
C TYR A 384 -10.76 -18.06 -14.35
N VAL A 385 -10.95 -17.21 -13.35
CA VAL A 385 -10.59 -17.50 -11.97
C VAL A 385 -11.76 -17.25 -11.03
N THR A 386 -11.84 -18.08 -9.99
CA THR A 386 -12.57 -17.79 -8.75
C THR A 386 -11.60 -17.99 -7.60
N PHE A 387 -11.67 -17.15 -6.57
CA PHE A 387 -10.82 -17.30 -5.40
C PHE A 387 -11.64 -17.37 -4.12
N GLN A 388 -11.12 -18.12 -3.15
CA GLN A 388 -11.77 -18.44 -1.89
C GLN A 388 -10.89 -18.03 -0.71
N GLY A 389 -11.50 -17.33 0.24
CA GLY A 389 -10.93 -17.01 1.54
C GLY A 389 -11.88 -17.35 2.68
N PRO A 390 -11.53 -17.00 3.93
CA PRO A 390 -12.36 -17.27 5.10
C PRO A 390 -13.75 -16.65 5.03
N SER A 391 -13.87 -15.48 4.39
CA SER A 391 -15.11 -14.72 4.36
C SER A 391 -16.03 -15.13 3.21
N GLY A 392 -15.53 -15.86 2.19
CA GLY A 392 -16.37 -16.27 1.07
C GLY A 392 -15.59 -16.68 -0.18
N ILE A 393 -16.33 -16.79 -1.28
CA ILE A 393 -15.84 -17.11 -2.62
C ILE A 393 -16.28 -15.98 -3.54
N THR A 394 -15.40 -15.54 -4.43
CA THR A 394 -15.74 -14.52 -5.43
C THR A 394 -16.55 -15.07 -6.58
N ASP A 395 -17.17 -14.17 -7.34
CA ASP A 395 -17.70 -14.49 -8.67
C ASP A 395 -16.59 -14.97 -9.61
N THR A 396 -17.01 -15.56 -10.74
CA THR A 396 -16.07 -15.97 -11.79
C THR A 396 -15.62 -14.76 -12.59
N MET A 397 -14.30 -14.52 -12.62
CA MET A 397 -13.69 -13.37 -13.27
C MET A 397 -12.80 -13.83 -14.42
N GLU A 398 -12.87 -13.13 -15.56
CA GLU A 398 -12.05 -13.43 -16.74
C GLU A 398 -10.69 -12.73 -16.63
N VAL A 399 -9.61 -13.47 -16.91
CA VAL A 399 -8.21 -12.97 -16.87
C VAL A 399 -7.72 -12.56 -18.24
N THR A 400 -8.10 -13.31 -19.29
CA THR A 400 -7.86 -12.94 -20.68
C THR A 400 -8.86 -11.85 -21.08
N ASP A 401 -8.46 -10.84 -21.85
CA ASP A 401 -9.45 -9.89 -22.37
C ASP A 401 -10.43 -10.59 -23.30
N GLY A 402 -11.68 -10.12 -23.37
CA GLY A 402 -12.86 -10.82 -23.90
C GLY A 402 -12.82 -11.30 -25.36
N ASP A 403 -11.65 -11.24 -26.02
CA ASP A 403 -11.30 -11.91 -27.26
C ASP A 403 -10.60 -13.26 -27.01
N ILE A 404 -10.50 -14.10 -28.04
CA ILE A 404 -9.71 -15.34 -27.94
C ILE A 404 -8.22 -14.96 -27.96
N MET A 405 -7.47 -15.37 -26.93
CA MET A 405 -6.02 -15.14 -26.84
C MET A 405 -5.23 -16.38 -27.24
N ASP A 406 -4.12 -16.17 -27.95
CA ASP A 406 -3.07 -17.17 -28.18
C ASP A 406 -2.26 -17.34 -26.89
N LEU A 407 -2.39 -18.50 -26.25
CA LEU A 407 -1.75 -18.85 -25.01
C LEU A 407 -0.45 -19.62 -25.28
N LYS A 408 0.68 -18.95 -25.03
CA LYS A 408 2.04 -19.44 -25.27
C LYS A 408 2.75 -19.92 -24.01
N PRO A 409 3.76 -20.82 -24.12
CA PRO A 409 4.50 -21.37 -22.99
C PRO A 409 5.32 -20.31 -22.24
N GLY A 410 5.36 -20.42 -20.91
CA GLY A 410 6.13 -19.53 -20.02
C GLY A 410 5.66 -18.07 -19.95
N VAL A 411 4.57 -17.71 -20.62
CA VAL A 411 4.02 -16.34 -20.62
C VAL A 411 3.12 -16.13 -19.40
N THR A 412 3.16 -14.92 -18.86
CA THR A 412 2.27 -14.45 -17.79
C THR A 412 1.17 -13.56 -18.36
N TYR A 413 -0.07 -13.97 -18.14
CA TYR A 413 -1.26 -13.19 -18.42
C TYR A 413 -1.71 -12.52 -17.14
N GLN A 414 -1.96 -11.21 -17.18
CA GLN A 414 -2.32 -10.44 -16.00
C GLN A 414 -3.54 -9.56 -16.23
N LYS A 415 -4.33 -9.36 -15.18
CA LYS A 415 -5.49 -8.48 -15.20
C LYS A 415 -5.86 -8.03 -13.79
N LEU A 416 -6.41 -6.82 -13.69
CA LEU A 416 -7.10 -6.37 -12.49
C LEU A 416 -8.54 -6.89 -12.53
N VAL A 417 -8.95 -7.51 -11.44
CA VAL A 417 -10.33 -7.94 -11.21
C VAL A 417 -10.80 -7.38 -9.87
N SER A 418 -12.11 -7.30 -9.69
CA SER A 418 -12.70 -6.70 -8.50
C SER A 418 -13.80 -7.59 -7.91
N SER A 419 -13.92 -7.61 -6.58
CA SER A 419 -14.97 -8.33 -5.87
C SER A 419 -15.80 -7.38 -5.00
N PRO A 420 -17.14 -7.53 -4.94
CA PRO A 420 -17.97 -6.75 -3.99
C PRO A 420 -17.70 -7.09 -2.52
N MET A 421 -16.99 -8.18 -2.25
CA MET A 421 -16.77 -8.70 -0.90
C MET A 421 -15.28 -8.77 -0.57
N ASN A 422 -14.91 -8.38 0.65
CA ASN A 422 -13.59 -8.68 1.18
C ASN A 422 -13.56 -10.16 1.59
N ILE A 423 -12.94 -11.00 0.76
CA ILE A 423 -12.83 -12.43 1.05
C ILE A 423 -11.78 -12.77 2.12
N GLY A 424 -11.01 -11.79 2.59
CA GLY A 424 -9.86 -11.99 3.49
C GLY A 424 -8.64 -12.55 2.75
N HIS A 425 -7.82 -13.32 3.45
CA HIS A 425 -6.65 -13.94 2.85
C HIS A 425 -7.03 -15.04 1.86
N VAL A 426 -6.39 -15.06 0.70
CA VAL A 426 -6.75 -16.00 -0.37
C VAL A 426 -6.14 -17.37 -0.09
N THR A 427 -6.99 -18.35 0.20
CA THR A 427 -6.57 -19.72 0.56
C THR A 427 -6.55 -20.67 -0.63
N ARG A 428 -7.42 -20.43 -1.62
CA ARG A 428 -7.62 -21.29 -2.78
C ARG A 428 -7.96 -20.47 -4.02
N VAL A 429 -7.52 -20.96 -5.17
CA VAL A 429 -7.92 -20.45 -6.48
C VAL A 429 -8.42 -21.60 -7.34
N ASN A 430 -9.54 -21.40 -8.03
CA ASN A 430 -9.99 -22.31 -9.07
C ASN A 430 -9.78 -21.62 -10.42
N LEU A 431 -8.90 -22.19 -11.24
CA LEU A 431 -8.62 -21.73 -12.60
C LEU A 431 -9.41 -22.59 -13.59
N ARG A 432 -10.17 -21.96 -14.47
CA ARG A 432 -10.94 -22.60 -15.53
C ARG A 432 -10.44 -22.14 -16.89
N PHE A 433 -10.21 -23.09 -17.78
CA PHE A 433 -9.82 -22.83 -19.16
C PHE A 433 -11.01 -23.12 -20.10
N VAL A 434 -11.30 -22.23 -21.04
CA VAL A 434 -12.31 -22.44 -22.08
C VAL A 434 -11.63 -22.26 -23.43
N ARG A 435 -11.61 -23.32 -24.24
CA ARG A 435 -10.90 -23.35 -25.52
C ARG A 435 -11.63 -22.52 -26.56
N SER A 436 -10.86 -21.97 -27.49
CA SER A 436 -11.40 -21.40 -28.72
C SER A 436 -12.15 -22.45 -29.56
N SER A 437 -13.27 -22.03 -30.13
CA SER A 437 -14.05 -22.81 -31.10
C SER A 437 -13.72 -22.47 -32.57
N SER A 438 -12.71 -21.62 -32.80
CA SER A 438 -12.29 -21.19 -34.14
C SER A 438 -11.71 -22.37 -34.96
N ILE A 439 -12.03 -22.38 -36.26
CA ILE A 439 -11.56 -23.43 -37.18
C ILE A 439 -10.04 -23.36 -37.40
N TRP A 440 -9.43 -22.20 -37.15
CA TRP A 440 -8.01 -21.95 -37.39
C TRP A 440 -7.11 -22.57 -36.30
N ASP A 441 -7.69 -22.98 -35.17
CA ASP A 441 -6.98 -23.55 -34.02
C ASP A 441 -6.90 -25.09 -34.07
N PHE A 442 -6.87 -25.66 -35.28
CA PHE A 442 -6.86 -27.12 -35.49
C PHE A 442 -5.59 -27.81 -34.96
N PHE A 443 -4.46 -27.09 -34.96
CA PHE A 443 -3.17 -27.59 -34.47
C PHE A 443 -2.87 -27.18 -33.02
N ALA A 444 -3.74 -26.41 -32.38
CA ALA A 444 -3.59 -25.96 -31.00
C ALA A 444 -3.88 -27.11 -30.02
N ALA A 445 -3.15 -27.14 -28.90
CA ALA A 445 -3.39 -28.11 -27.84
C ALA A 445 -4.81 -27.98 -27.26
N GLN A 446 -5.38 -29.08 -26.80
CA GLN A 446 -6.76 -29.12 -26.25
C GLN A 446 -6.84 -28.74 -24.76
N TYR A 447 -5.70 -28.47 -24.15
CA TYR A 447 -5.55 -28.21 -22.72
C TYR A 447 -4.62 -27.02 -22.48
N TYR A 448 -4.78 -26.39 -21.33
CA TYR A 448 -3.90 -25.34 -20.83
C TYR A 448 -3.07 -25.86 -19.66
N THR A 449 -1.75 -25.71 -19.68
CA THR A 449 -0.89 -26.20 -18.60
C THR A 449 -0.46 -25.07 -17.68
N VAL A 450 -0.84 -25.15 -16.41
CA VAL A 450 -0.60 -24.07 -15.43
C VAL A 450 0.78 -24.24 -14.79
N GLY A 451 1.61 -23.21 -14.87
CA GLY A 451 2.85 -23.13 -14.10
C GLY A 451 2.57 -22.61 -12.69
N LYS A 452 2.12 -21.35 -12.60
CA LYS A 452 1.75 -20.72 -11.33
C LYS A 452 0.62 -19.69 -11.51
N VAL A 453 -0.11 -19.45 -10.43
CA VAL A 453 -1.04 -18.32 -10.29
C VAL A 453 -0.58 -17.47 -9.12
N THR A 454 -0.54 -16.16 -9.31
CA THR A 454 -0.28 -15.17 -8.25
C THR A 454 -1.46 -14.23 -8.16
N ILE A 455 -1.98 -14.04 -6.96
CA ILE A 455 -3.08 -13.10 -6.67
C ILE A 455 -2.54 -12.08 -5.69
N THR A 456 -2.52 -10.80 -6.07
CA THR A 456 -2.16 -9.70 -5.16
C THR A 456 -3.40 -8.91 -4.79
N ALA A 457 -3.76 -8.90 -3.50
CA ALA A 457 -4.82 -8.06 -2.97
C ALA A 457 -4.34 -6.61 -2.90
N GLY A 458 -5.09 -5.69 -3.51
CA GLY A 458 -4.72 -4.29 -3.63
C GLY A 458 -4.77 -3.55 -2.30
N GLU A 459 -5.82 -3.75 -1.51
CA GLU A 459 -6.01 -2.99 -0.28
C GLU A 459 -5.02 -3.40 0.82
N SER A 460 -4.66 -4.68 0.91
CA SER A 460 -3.68 -5.19 1.88
C SER A 460 -2.24 -5.25 1.34
N GLN A 461 -2.06 -5.05 0.02
CA GLN A 461 -0.79 -5.25 -0.70
C GLN A 461 -0.18 -6.66 -0.51
N THR A 462 -0.98 -7.65 -0.11
CA THR A 462 -0.53 -9.03 0.14
C THR A 462 -0.62 -9.85 -1.14
N SER A 463 0.41 -10.66 -1.42
CA SER A 463 0.45 -11.56 -2.57
C SER A 463 0.33 -13.01 -2.15
N TYR A 464 -0.48 -13.79 -2.86
CA TYR A 464 -0.74 -15.20 -2.62
C TYR A 464 -0.29 -16.01 -3.83
N LYS A 465 0.50 -17.06 -3.63
CA LYS A 465 1.04 -17.90 -4.71
C LYS A 465 0.42 -19.29 -4.70
N PHE A 466 0.16 -19.80 -5.90
CA PHE A 466 -0.44 -21.10 -6.15
C PHE A 466 0.32 -21.79 -7.27
N CYS A 467 0.77 -23.04 -7.04
CA CYS A 467 1.56 -23.78 -8.02
C CYS A 467 0.68 -24.76 -8.77
N GLY A 468 0.73 -24.71 -10.11
CA GLY A 468 0.01 -25.64 -10.96
C GLY A 468 0.71 -26.99 -11.12
N SER A 469 2.01 -27.06 -10.82
CA SER A 469 2.85 -28.27 -10.98
C SER A 469 2.73 -28.90 -12.36
N ASP A 470 2.58 -28.06 -13.38
CA ASP A 470 2.35 -28.44 -14.78
C ASP A 470 1.14 -29.35 -14.99
N THR A 471 0.11 -29.17 -14.17
CA THR A 471 -1.17 -29.86 -14.34
C THR A 471 -1.90 -29.30 -15.56
N PRO A 472 -2.29 -30.16 -16.53
CA PRO A 472 -3.12 -29.74 -17.66
C PRO A 472 -4.56 -29.50 -17.20
N VAL A 473 -5.19 -28.47 -17.76
CA VAL A 473 -6.61 -28.11 -17.59
C VAL A 473 -7.28 -28.27 -18.94
N ASN A 474 -8.17 -29.26 -19.09
CA ASN A 474 -8.87 -29.45 -20.36
C ASN A 474 -9.97 -28.40 -20.55
N ASP A 475 -10.53 -28.38 -21.76
CA ASP A 475 -11.62 -27.47 -22.11
C ASP A 475 -12.81 -27.54 -21.13
N ALA A 476 -13.22 -26.36 -20.65
CA ALA A 476 -14.27 -26.12 -19.67
C ALA A 476 -14.03 -26.74 -18.27
N GLU A 477 -12.91 -27.43 -18.04
CA GLU A 477 -12.53 -27.97 -16.73
C GLU A 477 -11.98 -26.89 -15.80
N THR A 478 -12.09 -27.15 -14.51
CA THR A 478 -11.62 -26.26 -13.45
C THR A 478 -10.57 -26.97 -12.60
N LEU A 479 -9.37 -26.40 -12.55
CA LEU A 479 -8.28 -26.83 -11.69
C LEU A 479 -8.30 -26.02 -10.40
N GLN A 480 -8.41 -26.72 -9.27
CA GLN A 480 -8.30 -26.12 -7.95
C GLN A 480 -6.85 -26.17 -7.46
N LEU A 481 -6.32 -25.03 -7.04
CA LEU A 481 -4.99 -24.89 -6.46
C LEU A 481 -5.11 -24.34 -5.04
N ASN A 482 -4.31 -24.91 -4.13
CA ASN A 482 -4.20 -24.44 -2.75
C ASN A 482 -3.02 -23.48 -2.62
N HIS A 483 -3.14 -22.50 -1.73
CA HIS A 483 -2.07 -21.55 -1.45
C HIS A 483 -0.82 -22.27 -0.95
N VAL A 484 0.34 -21.90 -1.47
CA VAL A 484 1.64 -22.35 -0.98
C VAL A 484 2.41 -21.16 -0.41
N GLY A 485 3.03 -21.32 0.76
CA GLY A 485 3.85 -20.27 1.37
C GLY A 485 5.18 -19.99 0.64
N GLY A 486 5.56 -20.83 -0.33
CA GLY A 486 6.86 -20.81 -1.01
C GLY A 486 6.83 -20.58 -2.52
N ASN A 487 7.96 -20.87 -3.18
CA ASN A 487 8.10 -20.75 -4.63
C ASN A 487 7.61 -22.01 -5.38
N CYS A 488 7.16 -21.83 -6.62
CA CYS A 488 6.68 -22.90 -7.51
C CYS A 488 7.80 -23.55 -8.34
N GLU A 489 9.00 -23.66 -7.79
CA GLU A 489 10.11 -24.29 -8.51
C GLU A 489 9.91 -25.81 -8.59
N ASP A 490 9.97 -26.35 -9.81
CA ASP A 490 9.97 -27.80 -10.06
C ASP A 490 11.42 -28.29 -10.03
N ILE A 491 11.81 -28.95 -8.93
CA ILE A 491 13.18 -29.39 -8.68
C ILE A 491 13.25 -30.87 -8.30
N ASN A 492 14.36 -31.52 -8.65
CA ASN A 492 14.69 -32.85 -8.14
C ASN A 492 15.46 -32.71 -6.82
N VAL A 493 14.99 -33.39 -5.77
CA VAL A 493 15.68 -33.43 -4.47
C VAL A 493 16.27 -34.83 -4.26
N VAL A 494 17.58 -34.90 -4.04
CA VAL A 494 18.30 -36.14 -3.76
C VAL A 494 18.92 -36.06 -2.37
N THR A 495 18.57 -36.98 -1.49
CA THR A 495 19.16 -37.09 -0.15
C THR A 495 20.36 -38.02 -0.17
N VAL A 496 21.51 -37.53 0.29
CA VAL A 496 22.74 -38.33 0.44
C VAL A 496 22.76 -38.94 1.85
N ASP A 497 22.41 -40.23 1.94
CA ASP A 497 22.50 -40.96 3.20
C ASP A 497 23.89 -41.60 3.35
N TRP A 498 24.64 -41.14 4.34
CA TRP A 498 25.95 -41.69 4.72
C TRP A 498 26.04 -41.92 6.23
N ALA A 499 24.91 -42.19 6.90
CA ALA A 499 24.84 -42.33 8.36
C ALA A 499 25.86 -43.34 8.92
N ASP A 500 26.08 -44.46 8.23
CA ASP A 500 27.08 -45.46 8.61
C ASP A 500 28.52 -44.90 8.56
N GLY A 501 28.83 -44.08 7.56
CA GLY A 501 30.13 -43.45 7.39
C GLY A 501 30.36 -42.25 8.31
N ALA A 502 29.28 -41.58 8.72
CA ALA A 502 29.29 -40.47 9.69
C ALA A 502 29.30 -40.97 11.15
N SER A 503 29.04 -42.26 11.38
CA SER A 503 28.97 -42.84 12.72
C SER A 503 30.29 -42.74 13.48
N ILE A 504 30.20 -42.23 14.70
CA ILE A 504 31.31 -42.03 15.64
C ILE A 504 31.74 -43.30 16.38
N VAL A 505 31.07 -44.44 16.16
CA VAL A 505 31.35 -45.72 16.84
C VAL A 505 32.80 -46.20 16.62
N GLY A 506 33.48 -45.73 15.57
CA GLY A 506 34.92 -45.94 15.34
C GLY A 506 35.81 -44.82 15.90
N SER A 507 35.61 -43.58 15.46
CA SER A 507 36.16 -42.32 16.01
C SER A 507 35.66 -41.13 15.18
N TYR A 508 35.57 -39.92 15.74
CA TYR A 508 35.21 -38.71 14.98
C TYR A 508 36.19 -38.46 13.82
N GLY A 509 37.49 -38.68 14.03
CA GLY A 509 38.50 -38.54 12.96
C GLY A 509 38.29 -39.48 11.77
N GLN A 510 37.69 -40.67 11.98
CA GLN A 510 37.31 -41.54 10.87
C GLN A 510 36.12 -40.98 10.08
N ALA A 511 35.11 -40.42 10.77
CA ALA A 511 33.99 -39.74 10.10
C ALA A 511 34.48 -38.53 9.28
N THR A 512 35.41 -37.75 9.84
CA THR A 512 36.13 -36.69 9.12
C THR A 512 36.82 -37.23 7.86
N ALA A 513 37.58 -38.33 7.96
CA ALA A 513 38.26 -38.92 6.80
C ALA A 513 37.28 -39.46 5.74
N ASN A 514 36.15 -40.02 6.17
CA ASN A 514 35.11 -40.55 5.28
C ASN A 514 34.44 -39.46 4.43
N SER A 515 34.40 -38.20 4.89
CA SER A 515 33.77 -37.09 4.16
C SER A 515 34.30 -36.94 2.73
N ARG A 516 35.61 -37.14 2.52
CA ARG A 516 36.24 -37.11 1.19
C ARG A 516 35.77 -38.24 0.28
N VAL A 517 35.57 -39.44 0.82
CA VAL A 517 35.07 -40.60 0.06
C VAL A 517 33.62 -40.36 -0.36
N VAL A 518 32.80 -39.85 0.56
CA VAL A 518 31.39 -39.52 0.26
C VAL A 518 31.30 -38.41 -0.79
N GLY A 519 32.13 -37.36 -0.70
CA GLY A 519 32.20 -36.31 -1.72
C GLY A 519 32.52 -36.87 -3.11
N ALA A 520 33.42 -37.85 -3.21
CA ALA A 520 33.72 -38.54 -4.46
C ALA A 520 32.55 -39.37 -5.01
N GLU A 521 31.78 -40.05 -4.15
CA GLU A 521 30.57 -40.77 -4.59
C GLU A 521 29.46 -39.80 -5.05
N VAL A 522 29.29 -38.65 -4.39
CA VAL A 522 28.36 -37.60 -4.84
C VAL A 522 28.78 -37.07 -6.22
N ALA A 523 30.06 -36.73 -6.41
CA ALA A 523 30.58 -36.28 -7.70
C ALA A 523 30.40 -37.33 -8.81
N LYS A 524 30.61 -38.60 -8.50
CA LYS A 524 30.39 -39.72 -9.43
C LYS A 524 28.92 -39.83 -9.84
N LEU A 525 27.98 -39.67 -8.91
CA LEU A 525 26.55 -39.66 -9.22
C LEU A 525 26.17 -38.48 -10.13
N VAL A 526 26.67 -37.28 -9.83
CA VAL A 526 26.44 -36.08 -10.67
C VAL A 526 26.98 -36.27 -12.07
N ASN A 527 28.20 -36.78 -12.22
CA ASN A 527 28.79 -37.10 -13.52
C ASN A 527 27.98 -38.15 -14.28
N TYR A 528 27.50 -39.19 -13.59
CA TYR A 528 26.65 -40.22 -14.19
C TYR A 528 25.34 -39.61 -14.72
N MET A 529 24.64 -38.82 -13.90
CA MET A 529 23.41 -38.14 -14.32
C MET A 529 23.66 -37.20 -15.51
N SER A 530 24.72 -36.39 -15.43
CA SER A 530 25.13 -35.48 -16.52
C SER A 530 25.38 -36.23 -17.84
N ALA A 531 26.02 -37.40 -17.77
CA ALA A 531 26.27 -38.24 -18.94
C ALA A 531 25.00 -38.90 -19.51
N GLN A 532 24.01 -39.23 -18.68
CA GLN A 532 22.78 -39.89 -19.14
C GLN A 532 21.71 -38.92 -19.62
N THR A 533 21.61 -37.73 -19.03
CA THR A 533 20.51 -36.79 -19.28
C THR A 533 20.95 -35.51 -19.98
N GLY A 534 22.25 -35.23 -20.04
CA GLY A 534 22.78 -33.95 -20.50
C GLY A 534 22.69 -32.82 -19.46
N ALA A 535 22.33 -33.13 -18.21
CA ALA A 535 22.33 -32.15 -17.12
C ALA A 535 23.73 -31.53 -16.93
N ASN A 536 23.79 -30.24 -16.63
CA ASN A 536 25.05 -29.55 -16.37
C ASN A 536 25.35 -29.59 -14.87
N ALA A 537 26.60 -29.90 -14.48
CA ALA A 537 27.04 -29.84 -13.08
C ALA A 537 26.80 -28.45 -12.44
N ARG A 538 26.76 -27.39 -13.26
CA ARG A 538 26.43 -26.03 -12.84
C ARG A 538 24.97 -25.79 -12.47
N ASP A 539 24.08 -26.74 -12.77
CA ASP A 539 22.67 -26.67 -12.37
C ASP A 539 22.44 -27.33 -11.00
N PHE A 540 23.47 -27.94 -10.40
CA PHE A 540 23.37 -28.61 -9.10
C PHE A 540 23.60 -27.63 -7.94
N HIS A 541 22.76 -27.76 -6.92
CA HIS A 541 22.89 -27.11 -5.62
C HIS A 541 23.15 -28.18 -4.55
N LEU A 542 24.35 -28.20 -3.98
CA LEU A 542 24.69 -29.10 -2.89
C LEU A 542 24.47 -28.40 -1.55
N ILE A 543 23.84 -29.07 -0.60
CA ILE A 543 23.55 -28.54 0.73
C ILE A 543 24.13 -29.49 1.76
N GLY A 544 25.02 -28.99 2.61
CA GLY A 544 25.69 -29.77 3.65
C GLY A 544 25.46 -29.16 5.03
N HIS A 545 25.39 -30.01 6.06
CA HIS A 545 25.42 -29.58 7.47
C HIS A 545 26.60 -30.22 8.18
N SER A 546 27.29 -29.48 9.06
CA SER A 546 28.42 -30.01 9.84
C SER A 546 29.49 -30.62 8.92
N LEU A 547 29.91 -31.89 9.12
CA LEU A 547 30.81 -32.62 8.21
C LEU A 547 30.31 -32.68 6.76
N GLY A 548 28.99 -32.63 6.55
CA GLY A 548 28.36 -32.60 5.22
C GLY A 548 28.73 -31.36 4.41
N CYS A 549 29.09 -30.25 5.05
CA CYS A 549 29.61 -29.06 4.38
C CYS A 549 30.90 -29.38 3.60
N HIS A 550 31.80 -30.14 4.23
CA HIS A 550 33.05 -30.58 3.59
C HIS A 550 32.81 -31.64 2.53
N VAL A 551 31.85 -32.56 2.73
CA VAL A 551 31.40 -33.50 1.68
C VAL A 551 30.99 -32.76 0.41
N ALA A 552 30.20 -31.68 0.55
CA ALA A 552 29.78 -30.86 -0.58
C ALA A 552 30.97 -30.14 -1.24
N GLY A 553 31.91 -29.61 -0.45
CA GLY A 553 33.16 -29.01 -0.95
C GLY A 553 33.99 -29.99 -1.78
N TYR A 554 34.27 -31.18 -1.25
CA TYR A 554 34.99 -32.24 -1.96
C TYR A 554 34.29 -32.67 -3.26
N ALA A 555 32.95 -32.74 -3.26
CA ALA A 555 32.20 -33.05 -4.48
C ALA A 555 32.35 -31.93 -5.52
N GLY A 556 32.28 -30.67 -5.08
CA GLY A 556 32.50 -29.47 -5.90
C GLY A 556 33.87 -29.44 -6.57
N ASP A 557 34.93 -29.64 -5.77
CA ASP A 557 36.33 -29.72 -6.24
C ASP A 557 36.52 -30.80 -7.32
N ILE A 558 36.00 -32.03 -7.09
CA ILE A 558 36.10 -33.14 -8.04
C ILE A 558 35.34 -32.84 -9.35
N LEU A 559 34.20 -32.16 -9.27
CA LEU A 559 33.39 -31.78 -10.44
C LEU A 559 33.97 -30.57 -11.20
N GLY A 560 34.93 -29.85 -10.62
CA GLY A 560 35.60 -28.68 -11.20
C GLY A 560 34.79 -27.38 -11.16
N SER A 561 33.45 -27.44 -11.11
CA SER A 561 32.58 -26.36 -10.59
C SER A 561 31.11 -26.84 -10.56
N VAL A 562 30.50 -26.89 -9.38
CA VAL A 562 29.03 -27.00 -9.25
C VAL A 562 28.37 -25.61 -9.22
N GLY A 563 27.05 -25.57 -9.40
CA GLY A 563 26.30 -24.30 -9.42
C GLY A 563 26.36 -23.56 -8.10
N ARG A 564 25.97 -24.25 -7.02
CA ARG A 564 25.92 -23.66 -5.69
C ARG A 564 26.25 -24.68 -4.61
N ILE A 565 26.95 -24.25 -3.57
CA ILE A 565 27.03 -24.97 -2.29
C ILE A 565 26.44 -24.09 -1.20
N THR A 566 25.53 -24.64 -0.40
CA THR A 566 25.13 -24.02 0.87
C THR A 566 25.64 -24.86 2.03
N ALA A 567 26.46 -24.26 2.87
CA ALA A 567 27.01 -24.88 4.06
C ALA A 567 26.28 -24.41 5.32
N LEU A 568 25.70 -25.36 6.04
CA LEU A 568 24.93 -25.14 7.25
C LEU A 568 25.84 -25.49 8.43
N ASP A 569 26.48 -24.48 9.00
CA ASP A 569 27.41 -24.60 10.14
C ASP A 569 28.53 -25.63 9.91
N ALA A 570 29.46 -25.27 9.03
CA ALA A 570 30.59 -26.14 8.69
C ALA A 570 31.42 -26.48 9.95
N SER A 571 31.72 -27.76 10.15
CA SER A 571 32.41 -28.24 11.35
C SER A 571 33.84 -27.70 11.48
N GLU A 572 34.22 -27.20 12.66
CA GLU A 572 35.60 -26.77 12.95
C GLU A 572 36.57 -27.91 13.28
N PRO A 573 36.21 -28.91 14.13
CA PRO A 573 37.17 -29.89 14.61
C PRO A 573 37.85 -30.67 13.48
N TYR A 574 39.18 -30.74 13.51
CA TYR A 574 40.07 -31.33 12.47
C TYR A 574 40.19 -30.55 11.15
N PHE A 575 39.48 -29.43 10.98
CA PHE A 575 39.57 -28.57 9.78
C PHE A 575 40.19 -27.21 10.06
N ASP A 576 40.24 -26.77 11.33
CA ASP A 576 40.91 -25.52 11.70
C ASP A 576 42.41 -25.54 11.36
N GLY A 577 42.90 -24.42 10.82
CA GLY A 577 44.29 -24.26 10.38
C GLY A 577 44.72 -25.13 9.19
N MET A 578 43.82 -25.92 8.60
CA MET A 578 44.12 -26.80 7.48
C MET A 578 44.05 -26.09 6.11
N ASP A 579 44.74 -26.66 5.13
CA ASP A 579 44.77 -26.19 3.73
C ASP A 579 43.37 -26.26 3.06
N ALA A 580 43.11 -25.38 2.09
CA ALA A 580 41.84 -25.34 1.37
C ALA A 580 41.47 -26.69 0.73
N ILE A 581 42.45 -27.49 0.29
CA ILE A 581 42.21 -28.80 -0.34
C ILE A 581 41.55 -29.84 0.59
N VAL A 582 41.55 -29.61 1.91
CA VAL A 582 40.97 -30.56 2.89
C VAL A 582 39.74 -30.03 3.61
N LYS A 583 39.18 -28.90 3.18
CA LYS A 583 37.99 -28.29 3.78
C LYS A 583 37.13 -27.64 2.71
N LEU A 584 35.99 -27.10 3.11
CA LEU A 584 35.15 -26.31 2.22
C LEU A 584 35.87 -25.00 1.90
N ASP A 585 35.90 -24.63 0.63
CA ASP A 585 36.50 -23.40 0.13
C ASP A 585 35.56 -22.70 -0.85
N PRO A 586 35.60 -21.36 -0.98
CA PRO A 586 34.79 -20.65 -1.96
C PRO A 586 35.00 -21.12 -3.41
N THR A 587 36.16 -21.71 -3.74
CA THR A 587 36.44 -22.21 -5.09
C THR A 587 35.71 -23.51 -5.46
N ASP A 588 35.08 -24.20 -4.51
CA ASP A 588 34.40 -25.48 -4.74
C ASP A 588 33.13 -25.37 -5.60
N ALA A 589 32.57 -24.16 -5.77
CA ALA A 589 31.39 -23.90 -6.59
C ALA A 589 31.42 -22.51 -7.23
N LEU A 590 30.51 -22.25 -8.18
CA LEU A 590 30.30 -20.89 -8.70
C LEU A 590 29.82 -19.92 -7.62
N PHE A 591 29.11 -20.43 -6.62
CA PHE A 591 28.67 -19.68 -5.45
C PHE A 591 28.63 -20.59 -4.22
N VAL A 592 29.20 -20.12 -3.11
CA VAL A 592 29.26 -20.83 -1.84
C VAL A 592 28.73 -19.90 -0.78
N ASP A 593 27.61 -20.25 -0.15
CA ASP A 593 27.04 -19.49 0.96
C ASP A 593 27.04 -20.30 2.25
N VAL A 594 27.42 -19.66 3.35
CA VAL A 594 27.64 -20.34 4.63
C VAL A 594 26.79 -19.68 5.70
N ILE A 595 26.10 -20.48 6.51
CA ILE A 595 25.39 -20.02 7.70
C ILE A 595 26.19 -20.50 8.92
N HIS A 596 26.79 -19.57 9.66
CA HIS A 596 27.50 -19.83 10.90
C HIS A 596 26.54 -19.65 12.07
N SER A 597 26.16 -20.73 12.76
CA SER A 597 25.24 -20.66 13.89
C SER A 597 25.85 -21.03 15.23
N ASP A 598 27.01 -21.71 15.24
CA ASP A 598 27.73 -22.13 16.44
C ASP A 598 29.27 -22.07 16.24
N GLY A 599 29.78 -20.88 15.93
CA GLY A 599 31.21 -20.60 15.76
C GLY A 599 31.99 -20.39 17.06
N SER A 600 31.43 -20.76 18.21
CA SER A 600 32.12 -20.60 19.51
C SER A 600 33.34 -21.54 19.58
N PRO A 601 34.42 -21.19 20.30
CA PRO A 601 35.57 -22.09 20.43
C PRO A 601 35.19 -23.49 20.93
N PHE A 602 35.71 -24.54 20.29
CA PHE A 602 35.47 -25.91 20.74
C PHE A 602 36.02 -26.13 22.17
N ILE A 603 37.23 -25.62 22.45
CA ILE A 603 37.84 -25.71 23.78
C ILE A 603 37.26 -24.61 24.68
N GLY A 604 36.46 -25.01 25.68
CA GLY A 604 35.91 -24.13 26.71
C GLY A 604 34.41 -23.84 26.57
N THR A 605 33.91 -23.78 25.33
CA THR A 605 32.48 -23.52 25.03
C THR A 605 31.81 -24.62 24.19
N LEU A 606 32.57 -25.63 23.73
CA LEU A 606 32.10 -26.79 22.97
C LEU A 606 31.39 -26.44 21.65
N GLY A 607 31.67 -25.26 21.07
CA GLY A 607 31.14 -24.90 19.76
C GLY A 607 31.68 -25.83 18.68
N MET A 608 30.81 -26.28 17.78
CA MET A 608 31.10 -27.31 16.79
C MET A 608 31.31 -26.76 15.39
N GLY A 609 30.79 -25.58 15.09
CA GLY A 609 30.94 -24.88 13.82
C GLY A 609 32.21 -24.02 13.79
N THR A 610 32.68 -23.69 12.59
CA THR A 610 33.78 -22.74 12.41
C THR A 610 33.28 -21.31 12.48
N SER A 611 34.03 -20.41 13.12
CA SER A 611 33.79 -18.95 13.05
C SER A 611 34.46 -18.27 11.85
N LEU A 612 35.35 -18.98 11.16
CA LEU A 612 36.10 -18.43 10.03
C LEU A 612 35.22 -18.41 8.77
N PRO A 613 35.31 -17.35 7.96
CA PRO A 613 34.60 -17.31 6.68
C PRO A 613 35.15 -18.39 5.76
N THR A 614 34.25 -19.17 5.17
CA THR A 614 34.58 -20.30 4.27
C THR A 614 33.81 -20.23 2.95
N GLY A 615 32.94 -19.23 2.78
CA GLY A 615 32.14 -19.03 1.57
C GLY A 615 32.55 -17.82 0.74
N HIS A 616 31.83 -17.66 -0.36
CA HIS A 616 31.73 -16.39 -1.06
C HIS A 616 31.00 -15.37 -0.19
N VAL A 617 29.94 -15.80 0.49
CA VAL A 617 29.17 -15.03 1.47
C VAL A 617 28.98 -15.86 2.74
N ASP A 618 29.19 -15.24 3.89
CA ASP A 618 29.13 -15.90 5.20
C ASP A 618 28.13 -15.13 6.09
N PHE A 619 27.05 -15.80 6.45
CA PHE A 619 25.99 -15.27 7.29
C PHE A 619 26.24 -15.64 8.75
N TYR A 620 26.19 -14.65 9.64
CA TYR A 620 26.37 -14.81 11.09
C TYR A 620 25.09 -14.37 11.82
N PRO A 621 24.01 -15.18 11.78
CA PRO A 621 22.79 -14.92 12.55
C PRO A 621 23.12 -14.79 14.04
N ASN A 622 22.66 -13.69 14.64
CA ASN A 622 22.88 -13.34 16.04
C ASN A 622 24.36 -13.31 16.46
N GLY A 623 25.26 -13.03 15.50
CA GLY A 623 26.71 -13.02 15.70
C GLY A 623 27.39 -14.34 15.35
N GLY A 624 26.60 -15.40 15.13
CA GLY A 624 27.05 -16.71 14.68
C GLY A 624 27.63 -17.61 15.77
N GLU A 625 27.24 -17.40 17.03
CA GLU A 625 27.68 -18.18 18.19
C GLU A 625 26.50 -18.83 18.92
N TYR A 626 25.72 -18.04 19.67
CA TYR A 626 24.57 -18.55 20.43
C TYR A 626 23.26 -18.08 19.82
N GLN A 627 22.37 -19.02 19.54
CA GLN A 627 21.10 -18.71 18.88
C GLN A 627 19.94 -18.56 19.88
N PRO A 628 19.01 -17.61 19.66
CA PRO A 628 17.85 -17.42 20.52
C PRO A 628 17.02 -18.70 20.72
N GLY A 629 16.47 -18.86 21.92
CA GLY A 629 15.69 -20.04 22.32
C GLY A 629 16.53 -21.28 22.68
N CYS A 630 17.86 -21.25 22.56
CA CYS A 630 18.71 -22.39 22.94
C CYS A 630 19.10 -22.42 24.44
N HIS A 631 18.81 -21.37 25.21
CA HIS A 631 19.14 -21.29 26.65
C HIS A 631 17.98 -21.62 27.59
N ASP A 632 16.72 -21.61 27.13
CA ASP A 632 15.54 -21.82 27.97
C ASP A 632 14.71 -23.04 27.51
N SER A 633 14.67 -24.05 28.38
CA SER A 633 13.72 -25.18 28.43
C SER A 633 13.95 -26.42 27.53
N ILE A 634 14.09 -27.58 28.19
CA ILE A 634 13.44 -28.87 27.88
C ILE A 634 13.66 -29.48 26.47
N VAL A 635 14.65 -29.05 25.67
CA VAL A 635 15.09 -29.86 24.50
C VAL A 635 16.10 -30.96 24.90
N SER A 636 16.14 -31.29 26.19
CA SER A 636 16.80 -32.46 26.76
C SER A 636 16.21 -33.80 26.25
N SER A 637 14.99 -33.80 25.71
CA SER A 637 14.26 -35.03 25.37
C SER A 637 14.24 -35.43 23.89
N VAL A 638 14.68 -34.58 22.96
CA VAL A 638 14.64 -34.89 21.51
C VAL A 638 16.04 -35.07 20.91
N VAL A 639 17.08 -34.54 21.53
CA VAL A 639 18.48 -34.75 21.11
C VAL A 639 19.03 -36.11 21.58
N SER A 640 18.31 -36.82 22.46
CA SER A 640 18.75 -38.09 23.05
C SER A 640 18.67 -39.32 22.14
N THR A 641 18.27 -39.20 20.87
CA THR A 641 18.19 -40.36 19.96
C THR A 641 19.22 -40.36 18.83
N GLY A 642 20.05 -39.32 18.66
CA GLY A 642 20.93 -39.19 17.47
C GLY A 642 22.41 -38.89 17.72
N PHE A 643 22.79 -38.24 18.82
CA PHE A 643 24.17 -37.82 19.07
C PHE A 643 24.69 -38.44 20.37
N GLY A 644 25.20 -39.66 20.28
CA GLY A 644 25.86 -40.37 21.37
C GLY A 644 27.33 -39.94 21.55
N LEU A 645 27.60 -38.64 21.65
CA LEU A 645 28.93 -38.14 22.00
C LEU A 645 28.85 -37.45 23.37
N LEU A 646 29.48 -38.08 24.37
CA LEU A 646 29.75 -37.61 25.74
C LEU A 646 28.61 -37.78 26.77
N THR A 647 28.63 -38.97 27.38
CA THR A 647 28.47 -39.31 28.82
C THR A 647 27.34 -38.71 29.67
N ASP A 648 26.67 -39.61 30.40
CA ASP A 648 25.83 -39.37 31.57
C ASP A 648 26.36 -38.25 32.50
N GLY A 649 25.70 -37.08 32.50
CA GLY A 649 26.00 -35.99 33.43
C GLY A 649 25.71 -34.60 32.87
N TYR A 650 24.43 -34.20 32.87
CA TYR A 650 23.93 -32.92 32.35
C TYR A 650 24.70 -31.67 32.85
N ASP A 651 25.36 -30.95 31.93
CA ASP A 651 25.65 -29.51 32.02
C ASP A 651 24.88 -28.77 30.90
N GLY A 652 24.27 -27.63 31.23
CA GLY A 652 23.39 -26.89 30.32
C GLY A 652 24.10 -26.26 29.11
N ALA A 653 25.43 -26.12 29.17
CA ALA A 653 26.24 -25.55 28.10
C ALA A 653 26.32 -26.45 26.85
N GLU A 654 26.41 -27.78 27.03
CA GLU A 654 26.57 -28.72 25.91
C GLU A 654 25.29 -28.83 25.05
N ALA A 655 24.13 -28.80 25.70
CA ALA A 655 22.83 -28.81 25.03
C ALA A 655 22.56 -27.52 24.24
N ALA A 656 23.05 -26.37 24.75
CA ALA A 656 22.92 -25.07 24.08
C ALA A 656 23.80 -24.97 22.82
N ALA A 657 25.03 -25.49 22.87
CA ALA A 657 25.91 -25.59 21.70
C ALA A 657 25.30 -26.50 20.61
N ALA A 658 24.82 -27.69 21.00
CA ALA A 658 24.13 -28.59 20.06
C ALA A 658 22.87 -27.96 19.43
N CYS A 659 22.09 -27.21 20.20
CA CYS A 659 20.94 -26.47 19.68
C CYS A 659 21.35 -25.38 18.67
N SER A 660 22.40 -24.61 18.98
CA SER A 660 22.90 -23.56 18.10
C SER A 660 23.46 -24.15 16.81
N HIS A 661 24.20 -25.26 16.89
CA HIS A 661 24.78 -25.95 15.73
C HIS A 661 23.73 -26.53 14.76
N LEU A 662 22.59 -26.97 15.30
CA LEU A 662 21.46 -27.46 14.49
C LEU A 662 20.63 -26.31 13.90
N ARG A 663 20.79 -25.08 14.39
CA ARG A 663 19.93 -23.95 14.02
C ARG A 663 20.10 -23.52 12.57
N ALA A 664 21.28 -23.68 11.96
CA ALA A 664 21.47 -23.42 10.53
C ALA A 664 20.50 -24.23 9.65
N ILE A 665 20.15 -25.47 10.04
CA ILE A 665 19.16 -26.31 9.33
C ILE A 665 17.77 -25.69 9.41
N ASP A 666 17.36 -25.30 10.62
CA ASP A 666 16.09 -24.64 10.90
C ASP A 666 15.95 -23.35 10.07
N TYR A 667 16.98 -22.50 10.07
CA TYR A 667 17.00 -21.26 9.29
C TYR A 667 16.91 -21.50 7.79
N PHE A 668 17.71 -22.43 7.26
CA PHE A 668 17.65 -22.77 5.84
C PHE A 668 16.28 -23.32 5.47
N THR A 669 15.71 -24.21 6.27
CA THR A 669 14.38 -24.81 6.02
C THR A 669 13.28 -23.75 5.99
N GLU A 670 13.28 -22.82 6.96
CA GLU A 670 12.30 -21.72 6.97
C GLU A 670 12.47 -20.80 5.76
N SER A 671 13.69 -20.54 5.31
CA SER A 671 13.95 -19.65 4.17
C SER A 671 13.43 -20.17 2.81
N ILE A 672 13.07 -21.46 2.70
CA ILE A 672 12.55 -22.05 1.45
C ILE A 672 11.09 -21.63 1.21
N ASN A 673 10.27 -21.66 2.27
CA ASN A 673 8.81 -21.58 2.18
C ASN A 673 8.19 -20.47 3.02
N SER A 674 8.99 -19.65 3.70
CA SER A 674 8.49 -18.48 4.41
C SER A 674 8.67 -17.21 3.57
N GLU A 675 7.80 -16.23 3.82
CA GLU A 675 7.99 -14.86 3.34
C GLU A 675 9.01 -14.08 4.18
N CYS A 676 9.65 -14.73 5.15
CA CYS A 676 10.64 -14.07 5.99
C CYS A 676 11.83 -13.61 5.14
N PRO A 677 12.20 -12.33 5.19
CA PRO A 677 13.20 -11.81 4.27
C PRO A 677 14.62 -12.29 4.61
N PHE A 678 14.89 -12.75 5.84
CA PHE A 678 16.21 -13.14 6.36
C PHE A 678 17.34 -12.21 5.86
N THR A 679 17.05 -10.90 5.83
CA THR A 679 17.95 -9.92 5.22
C THR A 679 19.15 -9.73 6.12
N ALA A 680 20.32 -9.95 5.55
CA ALA A 680 21.59 -9.84 6.23
C ALA A 680 22.42 -8.72 5.61
N TYR A 681 23.15 -8.04 6.48
CA TYR A 681 23.80 -6.76 6.16
C TYR A 681 25.32 -6.92 6.26
N PRO A 682 26.08 -6.45 5.26
CA PRO A 682 27.54 -6.52 5.31
C PRO A 682 28.06 -5.63 6.43
N CYS A 683 28.90 -6.18 7.30
CA CYS A 683 29.46 -5.42 8.41
C CYS A 683 30.84 -5.95 8.81
N GLU A 684 31.65 -5.10 9.42
CA GLU A 684 32.98 -5.48 9.90
C GLU A 684 32.91 -6.37 11.16
N SER A 685 31.89 -6.18 12.01
CA SER A 685 31.66 -6.96 13.21
C SER A 685 30.20 -6.95 13.63
N TYR A 686 29.80 -7.94 14.43
CA TYR A 686 28.45 -8.02 14.96
C TYR A 686 28.10 -6.85 15.90
N ASP A 687 29.06 -6.33 16.66
CA ASP A 687 28.83 -5.17 17.54
C ASP A 687 28.49 -3.91 16.74
N LYS A 688 29.24 -3.62 15.66
CA LYS A 688 28.91 -2.50 14.75
C LYS A 688 27.54 -2.68 14.09
N PHE A 689 27.14 -3.91 13.83
CA PHE A 689 25.81 -4.25 13.33
C PHE A 689 24.73 -3.93 14.38
N LYS A 690 24.89 -4.40 15.62
CA LYS A 690 23.98 -4.08 16.76
C LYS A 690 23.90 -2.60 17.06
N ASP A 691 24.96 -1.83 16.81
CA ASP A 691 24.96 -0.39 16.98
C ASP A 691 24.25 0.35 15.82
N GLY A 692 23.80 -0.36 14.79
CA GLY A 692 23.08 0.21 13.65
C GLY A 692 23.98 0.94 12.63
N PHE A 693 25.27 0.63 12.55
CA PHE A 693 26.17 1.25 11.56
C PHE A 693 26.05 0.64 10.16
N CYS A 694 25.58 -0.61 10.04
CA CYS A 694 25.75 -1.42 8.84
C CYS A 694 24.47 -1.70 8.04
N MET A 695 23.32 -1.09 8.35
CA MET A 695 22.05 -1.44 7.68
C MET A 695 21.87 -0.92 6.23
N SER A 696 22.90 -0.40 5.57
CA SER A 696 22.74 0.13 4.21
C SER A 696 22.92 -0.95 3.16
N CYS A 697 21.95 -1.08 2.24
CA CYS A 697 22.02 -1.97 1.09
C CYS A 697 22.47 -1.28 -0.20
N ALA A 698 23.12 -0.11 -0.10
CA ALA A 698 23.58 0.65 -1.25
C ALA A 698 24.53 -0.19 -2.12
N GLY A 699 24.23 -0.27 -3.43
CA GLY A 699 25.04 -1.05 -4.38
C GLY A 699 24.75 -2.55 -4.40
N ASN A 700 23.57 -3.00 -3.93
CA ASN A 700 23.16 -4.41 -3.87
C ASN A 700 24.08 -5.29 -3.01
N THR A 701 24.64 -4.74 -1.94
CA THR A 701 25.60 -5.42 -1.05
C THR A 701 24.94 -6.27 0.05
N CYS A 702 23.64 -6.10 0.29
CA CYS A 702 22.88 -6.99 1.17
C CYS A 702 22.56 -8.32 0.47
N SER A 703 22.29 -9.35 1.26
CA SER A 703 21.81 -10.64 0.77
C SER A 703 20.77 -11.21 1.72
N GLN A 704 19.98 -12.16 1.23
CA GLN A 704 19.04 -12.92 2.03
C GLN A 704 19.69 -14.25 2.43
N MET A 705 19.73 -14.54 3.74
CA MET A 705 20.28 -15.80 4.24
C MET A 705 19.36 -16.98 3.87
N GLY A 706 19.97 -18.11 3.50
CA GLY A 706 19.27 -19.35 3.17
C GLY A 706 18.98 -19.53 1.67
N TYR A 707 17.85 -20.14 1.32
CA TYR A 707 17.52 -20.57 -0.05
C TYR A 707 17.59 -19.43 -1.07
N ARG A 708 17.26 -18.20 -0.64
CA ARG A 708 17.23 -16.97 -1.46
C ARG A 708 18.57 -16.26 -1.61
N ALA A 709 19.66 -16.74 -1.01
CA ALA A 709 20.98 -16.18 -1.28
C ALA A 709 21.38 -16.29 -2.77
N ARG A 710 20.69 -17.17 -3.54
CA ARG A 710 20.83 -17.27 -5.00
C ARG A 710 20.53 -15.97 -5.76
N ASP A 711 19.64 -15.15 -5.21
CA ASP A 711 19.19 -13.91 -5.86
C ASP A 711 20.32 -12.84 -5.80
N HIS A 712 21.38 -13.12 -5.03
CA HIS A 712 22.45 -12.19 -4.68
C HIS A 712 23.86 -12.79 -4.92
N TYR A 713 24.06 -13.52 -6.03
CA TYR A 713 25.37 -14.08 -6.41
C TYR A 713 26.51 -13.06 -6.56
N GLY A 714 26.24 -11.75 -6.55
CA GLY A 714 27.26 -10.70 -6.53
C GLY A 714 27.77 -10.36 -5.13
N THR A 715 27.02 -10.69 -4.07
CA THR A 715 27.35 -10.32 -2.70
C THR A 715 28.47 -11.19 -2.15
N ARG A 716 29.42 -10.58 -1.43
CA ARG A 716 30.58 -11.25 -0.88
C ARG A 716 30.88 -10.79 0.55
N GLY A 717 31.52 -11.65 1.34
CA GLY A 717 32.03 -11.34 2.67
C GLY A 717 31.07 -11.65 3.82
N LYS A 718 31.32 -11.05 4.99
CA LYS A 718 30.60 -11.32 6.24
C LYS A 718 29.34 -10.47 6.36
N LEU A 719 28.20 -11.13 6.56
CA LEU A 719 26.91 -10.50 6.74
C LEU A 719 26.30 -10.90 8.08
N TYR A 720 25.61 -9.95 8.71
CA TYR A 720 24.99 -10.15 10.02
C TYR A 720 23.49 -9.86 9.95
N LEU A 721 22.74 -10.58 10.76
CA LEU A 721 21.30 -10.42 10.96
C LEU A 721 20.93 -10.88 12.37
N THR A 722 19.75 -10.50 12.85
CA THR A 722 19.13 -11.07 14.05
C THR A 722 18.01 -12.04 13.67
N THR A 723 17.69 -12.97 14.57
CA THR A 723 16.53 -13.87 14.45
C THR A 723 15.77 -13.93 15.77
N THR A 724 14.58 -14.51 15.77
CA THR A 724 13.80 -14.76 17.00
C THR A 724 14.03 -16.17 17.54
N ASP A 725 13.37 -16.52 18.64
CA ASP A 725 13.52 -17.78 19.39
C ASP A 725 12.69 -18.96 18.86
N GLY A 726 11.87 -18.75 17.83
CA GLY A 726 11.02 -19.82 17.28
C GLY A 726 9.56 -19.79 17.73
N THR A 727 9.17 -18.90 18.64
CA THR A 727 7.83 -18.95 19.29
C THR A 727 6.76 -18.11 18.58
N GLN A 728 7.13 -17.36 17.55
CA GLN A 728 6.29 -16.30 16.99
C GLN A 728 5.43 -16.77 15.78
N PRO A 729 4.20 -16.24 15.60
CA PRO A 729 3.26 -16.70 14.57
C PRO A 729 3.56 -16.20 13.14
N GLY A 730 4.37 -15.15 12.97
CA GLY A 730 4.63 -14.50 11.66
C GLY A 730 5.79 -15.09 10.83
N GLY A 731 6.38 -16.18 11.30
CA GLY A 731 7.62 -16.79 10.82
C GLY A 731 8.43 -17.23 12.03
N LYS A 732 8.81 -18.51 12.09
CA LYS A 732 9.34 -19.17 13.29
C LYS A 732 10.53 -18.37 13.86
N PHE A 733 11.51 -18.04 13.02
CA PHE A 733 12.72 -17.31 13.40
C PHE A 733 12.81 -15.90 12.82
N CYS A 734 11.71 -15.37 12.29
CA CYS A 734 11.73 -14.16 11.49
C CYS A 734 11.96 -12.89 12.31
N ALA A 735 12.77 -11.96 11.79
CA ALA A 735 13.03 -10.66 12.38
C ALA A 735 13.19 -9.56 11.32
N TYR A 736 12.53 -8.43 11.54
CA TYR A 736 12.63 -7.20 10.74
C TYR A 736 13.49 -6.17 11.47
N HIS A 737 14.41 -5.52 10.77
CA HIS A 737 15.47 -4.72 11.36
C HIS A 737 15.18 -3.22 11.26
N TYR A 738 15.39 -2.50 12.37
CA TYR A 738 15.19 -1.06 12.44
C TYR A 738 16.40 -0.39 13.10
N LYS A 739 16.96 0.62 12.43
CA LYS A 739 17.94 1.53 13.03
C LYS A 739 17.17 2.65 13.70
N VAL A 740 17.23 2.72 15.02
CA VAL A 740 16.63 3.78 15.82
C VAL A 740 17.71 4.79 16.18
N GLN A 741 17.45 6.06 15.93
CA GLN A 741 18.31 7.17 16.31
C GLN A 741 17.52 8.19 17.11
N VAL A 742 17.84 8.36 18.39
CA VAL A 742 17.24 9.35 19.28
C VAL A 742 18.24 10.47 19.49
N THR A 743 17.93 11.67 19.01
CA THR A 743 18.77 12.85 19.18
C THR A 743 18.19 13.73 20.28
N SER A 744 18.95 13.97 21.33
CA SER A 744 18.57 14.88 22.41
C SER A 744 18.51 16.32 21.91
N SER A 745 17.68 17.13 22.57
CA SER A 745 17.66 18.57 22.34
C SER A 745 19.03 19.19 22.64
N THR A 746 19.43 20.21 21.88
CA THR A 746 20.59 21.04 22.22
C THR A 746 20.33 21.93 23.44
N ARG A 747 19.06 22.08 23.84
CA ARG A 747 18.60 22.85 25.00
C ARG A 747 18.39 22.01 26.26
N MET A 748 18.65 20.70 26.16
CA MET A 748 18.53 19.75 27.26
C MET A 748 19.57 20.01 28.37
N GLU A 749 19.24 19.67 29.62
CA GLU A 749 20.20 19.53 30.71
C GLU A 749 20.70 18.07 30.81
N GLU A 750 21.94 17.85 31.22
CA GLU A 750 22.49 16.48 31.35
C GLU A 750 21.64 15.64 32.32
N THR A 751 21.31 14.42 31.90
CA THR A 751 20.61 13.42 32.73
C THR A 751 21.27 12.05 32.58
N ALA A 752 20.91 11.10 33.43
CA ALA A 752 21.38 9.72 33.35
C ALA A 752 20.19 8.76 33.36
N GLY A 753 20.18 7.79 32.45
CA GLY A 753 19.09 6.82 32.38
C GLY A 753 19.09 5.98 31.11
N ARG A 754 17.92 5.42 30.80
CA ARG A 754 17.68 4.52 29.68
C ARG A 754 16.55 5.03 28.80
N LEU A 755 16.68 4.79 27.50
CA LEU A 755 15.70 5.16 26.49
C LEU A 755 15.08 3.91 25.90
N TYR A 756 13.75 3.87 25.87
CA TYR A 756 12.96 2.80 25.27
C TYR A 756 12.07 3.36 24.17
N VAL A 757 11.84 2.57 23.14
CA VAL A 757 10.92 2.91 22.05
C VAL A 757 9.92 1.78 21.81
N THR A 758 8.68 2.17 21.50
CA THR A 758 7.76 1.33 20.72
C THR A 758 7.34 2.15 19.51
N PHE A 759 7.07 1.49 18.39
CA PHE A 759 6.60 2.20 17.21
C PHE A 759 5.47 1.45 16.52
N GLN A 760 4.60 2.23 15.88
CA GLN A 760 3.31 1.79 15.36
C GLN A 760 3.27 2.00 13.85
N GLY A 761 2.71 1.03 13.15
CA GLY A 761 2.36 1.10 11.74
C GLY A 761 1.02 0.44 11.47
N PRO A 762 0.61 0.32 10.19
CA PRO A 762 -0.67 -0.28 9.80
C PRO A 762 -0.86 -1.70 10.30
N SER A 763 0.22 -2.49 10.37
CA SER A 763 0.11 -3.89 10.74
C SER A 763 0.09 -4.11 12.26
N GLY A 764 0.46 -3.12 13.08
CA GLY A 764 0.49 -3.27 14.53
C GLY A 764 1.46 -2.34 15.25
N ILE A 765 1.76 -2.70 16.50
CA ILE A 765 2.70 -2.00 17.39
C ILE A 765 3.79 -2.99 17.75
N THR A 766 5.04 -2.54 17.75
CA THR A 766 6.16 -3.38 18.18
C THR A 766 6.22 -3.56 19.69
N ASP A 767 6.96 -4.58 20.13
CA ASP A 767 7.40 -4.68 21.52
C ASP A 767 8.26 -3.48 21.95
N THR A 768 8.43 -3.31 23.26
CA THR A 768 9.28 -2.27 23.83
C THR A 768 10.74 -2.62 23.64
N MET A 769 11.49 -1.75 22.97
CA MET A 769 12.89 -1.96 22.62
C MET A 769 13.76 -0.92 23.30
N GLU A 770 14.88 -1.35 23.87
CA GLU A 770 15.86 -0.43 24.50
C GLU A 770 16.83 0.14 23.46
N VAL A 771 17.05 1.45 23.50
CA VAL A 771 17.99 2.17 22.61
C VAL A 771 19.34 2.38 23.30
N THR A 772 19.35 2.62 24.61
CA THR A 772 20.56 2.68 25.45
C THR A 772 21.02 1.26 25.76
N ASP A 773 22.31 1.05 25.94
CA ASP A 773 22.88 -0.29 25.88
C ASP A 773 22.87 -1.04 27.22
N GLY A 774 21.69 -1.31 27.80
CA GLY A 774 21.50 -2.13 29.00
C GLY A 774 22.05 -1.54 30.32
N ASP A 775 23.04 -0.66 30.21
CA ASP A 775 23.67 0.13 31.25
C ASP A 775 23.06 1.54 31.30
N ILE A 776 23.15 2.16 32.47
CA ILE A 776 22.76 3.57 32.66
C ILE A 776 23.75 4.43 31.88
N MET A 777 23.24 5.23 30.94
CA MET A 777 24.05 6.15 30.12
C MET A 777 23.92 7.59 30.59
N ASP A 778 25.03 8.33 30.55
CA ASP A 778 25.05 9.79 30.69
C ASP A 778 24.53 10.43 29.39
N LEU A 779 23.30 10.93 29.44
CA LEU A 779 22.61 11.53 28.31
C LEU A 779 22.89 13.03 28.24
N LYS A 780 23.68 13.42 27.25
CA LYS A 780 24.15 14.78 26.99
C LYS A 780 23.32 15.54 25.94
N PRO A 781 23.36 16.89 25.94
CA PRO A 781 22.62 17.72 24.99
C PRO A 781 23.15 17.59 23.55
N GLY A 782 22.24 17.55 22.57
CA GLY A 782 22.56 17.52 21.15
C GLY A 782 23.23 16.23 20.63
N VAL A 783 23.24 15.16 21.42
CA VAL A 783 23.88 13.88 21.07
C VAL A 783 22.84 12.93 20.47
N THR A 784 23.25 12.21 19.42
CA THR A 784 22.45 11.13 18.84
C THR A 784 22.87 9.78 19.42
N TYR A 785 21.93 9.12 20.10
CA TYR A 785 22.03 7.74 20.53
C TYR A 785 21.41 6.85 19.45
N GLN A 786 22.11 5.80 19.05
CA GLN A 786 21.63 4.92 18.00
C GLN A 786 21.76 3.45 18.40
N LYS A 787 20.83 2.63 17.92
CA LYS A 787 20.86 1.18 18.10
C LYS A 787 20.07 0.48 17.00
N LEU A 788 20.52 -0.72 16.66
CA LEU A 788 19.74 -1.66 15.89
C LEU A 788 18.77 -2.38 16.82
N VAL A 789 17.50 -2.41 16.43
CA VAL A 789 16.46 -3.19 17.09
C VAL A 789 15.74 -4.04 16.06
N SER A 790 15.12 -5.13 16.49
CA SER A 790 14.37 -6.00 15.59
C SER A 790 12.98 -6.33 16.13
N SER A 791 12.07 -6.67 15.22
CA SER A 791 10.70 -7.05 15.53
C SER A 791 10.33 -8.34 14.80
N PRO A 792 9.58 -9.27 15.44
CA PRO A 792 9.05 -10.46 14.76
C PRO A 792 8.02 -10.15 13.67
N MET A 793 7.53 -8.90 13.61
CA MET A 793 6.45 -8.49 12.74
C MET A 793 6.87 -7.38 11.77
N ASN A 794 6.44 -7.48 10.51
CA ASN A 794 6.50 -6.35 9.59
C ASN A 794 5.37 -5.38 9.91
N ILE A 795 5.67 -4.32 10.63
CA ILE A 795 4.66 -3.30 10.99
C ILE A 795 4.31 -2.36 9.84
N GLY A 796 4.98 -2.47 8.68
CA GLY A 796 4.80 -1.56 7.55
C GLY A 796 5.47 -0.21 7.80
N HIS A 797 4.86 0.87 7.30
CA HIS A 797 5.40 2.21 7.48
C HIS A 797 5.19 2.72 8.91
N VAL A 798 6.21 3.37 9.48
CA VAL A 798 6.15 3.83 10.86
C VAL A 798 5.40 5.16 10.93
N THR A 799 4.18 5.14 11.49
CA THR A 799 3.32 6.31 11.62
C THR A 799 3.53 7.06 12.93
N ARG A 800 3.90 6.33 14.00
CA ARG A 800 4.05 6.87 15.35
C ARG A 800 5.20 6.20 16.10
N VAL A 801 5.86 6.98 16.94
CA VAL A 801 6.88 6.54 17.90
C VAL A 801 6.45 6.93 19.30
N ASN A 802 6.55 5.99 20.23
CA ASN A 802 6.44 6.25 21.66
C ASN A 802 7.84 6.13 22.26
N LEU A 803 8.39 7.24 22.74
CA LEU A 803 9.68 7.26 23.45
C LEU A 803 9.42 7.29 24.95
N ARG A 804 9.99 6.34 25.69
CA ARG A 804 9.95 6.28 27.15
C ARG A 804 11.34 6.47 27.73
N PHE A 805 11.45 7.34 28.73
CA PHE A 805 12.69 7.57 29.48
C PHE A 805 12.56 6.94 30.87
N VAL A 806 13.58 6.21 31.31
CA VAL A 806 13.67 5.66 32.67
C VAL A 806 14.96 6.17 33.30
N ARG A 807 14.84 6.93 34.37
CA ARG A 807 15.97 7.58 35.03
C ARG A 807 16.83 6.57 35.80
N SER A 808 18.12 6.87 35.90
CA SER A 808 19.01 6.23 36.87
C SER A 808 18.53 6.39 38.31
N SER A 809 18.60 5.31 39.09
CA SER A 809 18.35 5.31 40.53
C SER A 809 19.63 5.48 41.37
N SER A 810 20.77 5.77 40.74
CA SER A 810 22.06 5.95 41.41
C SER A 810 22.09 7.21 42.26
N ILE A 811 22.62 7.10 43.48
CA ILE A 811 22.78 8.22 44.41
C ILE A 811 23.74 9.31 43.91
N TRP A 812 24.62 8.96 42.95
CA TRP A 812 25.59 9.88 42.36
C TRP A 812 24.95 10.85 41.35
N ASP A 813 23.74 10.57 40.87
CA ASP A 813 23.02 11.37 39.85
C ASP A 813 22.09 12.43 40.47
N PHE A 814 22.42 12.90 41.68
CA PHE A 814 21.61 13.85 42.44
C PHE A 814 21.45 15.21 41.73
N PHE A 815 22.46 15.64 40.98
CA PHE A 815 22.46 16.90 40.22
C PHE A 815 21.96 16.76 38.78
N ALA A 816 21.66 15.54 38.34
CA ALA A 816 21.15 15.26 37.00
C ALA A 816 19.69 15.71 36.84
N ALA A 817 19.31 16.19 35.65
CA ALA A 817 17.94 16.57 35.35
C ALA A 817 16.98 15.38 35.50
N GLN A 818 15.74 15.63 35.92
CA GLN A 818 14.75 14.57 36.18
C GLN A 818 13.98 14.13 34.92
N TYR A 819 14.29 14.73 33.78
CA TYR A 819 13.60 14.54 32.52
C TYR A 819 14.60 14.47 31.37
N TYR A 820 14.20 13.81 30.28
CA TYR A 820 14.93 13.76 29.02
C TYR A 820 14.23 14.64 27.97
N THR A 821 14.95 15.54 27.29
CA THR A 821 14.36 16.41 26.28
C THR A 821 14.70 15.92 24.87
N VAL A 822 13.68 15.57 24.10
CA VAL A 822 13.84 15.01 22.76
C VAL A 822 13.93 16.11 21.71
N GLY A 823 14.99 16.10 20.90
CA GLY A 823 15.08 16.93 19.71
C GLY A 823 14.37 16.27 18.52
N LYS A 824 14.84 15.09 18.13
CA LYS A 824 14.24 14.29 17.06
C LYS A 824 14.47 12.80 17.25
N VAL A 825 13.57 11.99 16.72
CA VAL A 825 13.75 10.54 16.54
C VAL A 825 13.76 10.23 15.05
N THR A 826 14.68 9.38 14.61
CA THR A 826 14.71 8.85 13.24
C THR A 826 14.70 7.33 13.31
N ILE A 827 13.77 6.71 12.60
CA ILE A 827 13.71 5.26 12.46
C ILE A 827 13.97 4.93 11.00
N THR A 828 14.97 4.11 10.72
CA THR A 828 15.21 3.59 9.38
C THR A 828 14.87 2.11 9.37
N ALA A 829 13.92 1.70 8.55
CA ALA A 829 13.60 0.29 8.34
C ALA A 829 14.63 -0.30 7.37
N GLY A 830 15.30 -1.39 7.78
CA GLY A 830 16.39 -1.99 7.03
C GLY A 830 15.91 -2.64 5.74
N GLU A 831 14.86 -3.44 5.77
CA GLU A 831 14.43 -4.21 4.60
C GLU A 831 13.88 -3.30 3.47
N SER A 832 13.23 -2.19 3.83
CA SER A 832 12.69 -1.21 2.87
C SER A 832 13.64 -0.04 2.59
N GLN A 833 14.74 0.08 3.34
CA GLN A 833 15.65 1.24 3.34
C GLN A 833 14.95 2.60 3.55
N THR A 834 13.75 2.61 4.14
CA THR A 834 12.94 3.83 4.32
C THR A 834 13.21 4.46 5.70
N SER A 835 13.44 5.77 5.73
CA SER A 835 13.65 6.53 6.97
C SER A 835 12.43 7.40 7.32
N TYR A 836 11.99 7.30 8.57
CA TYR A 836 10.88 8.02 9.17
C TYR A 836 11.41 9.00 10.22
N LYS A 837 10.98 10.26 10.18
CA LYS A 837 11.43 11.32 11.10
C LYS A 837 10.29 11.81 12.00
N PHE A 838 10.63 12.03 13.26
CA PHE A 838 9.70 12.46 14.31
C PHE A 838 10.32 13.64 15.08
N CYS A 839 9.65 14.79 15.12
CA CYS A 839 10.17 15.95 15.83
C CYS A 839 9.69 15.95 17.27
N GLY A 840 10.63 16.02 18.23
CA GLY A 840 10.32 16.13 19.64
C GLY A 840 9.94 17.54 20.07
N SER A 841 10.26 18.56 19.28
CA SER A 841 9.97 19.98 19.56
C SER A 841 10.48 20.45 20.94
N ASP A 842 11.57 19.85 21.41
CA ASP A 842 12.14 20.07 22.74
C ASP A 842 11.17 19.76 23.89
N THR A 843 10.30 18.76 23.69
CA THR A 843 9.37 18.30 24.72
C THR A 843 10.12 17.46 25.77
N PRO A 844 9.99 17.79 27.07
CA PRO A 844 10.56 16.97 28.15
C PRO A 844 9.75 15.69 28.36
N VAL A 845 10.45 14.60 28.68
CA VAL A 845 9.90 13.28 29.05
C VAL A 845 10.36 12.99 30.46
N ASN A 846 9.44 12.97 31.44
CA ASN A 846 9.81 12.69 32.82
C ASN A 846 10.09 11.19 33.02
N ASP A 847 10.63 10.86 34.19
CA ASP A 847 10.91 9.47 34.56
C ASP A 847 9.68 8.57 34.42
N ALA A 848 9.88 7.43 33.76
CA ALA A 848 8.90 6.43 33.40
C ALA A 848 7.74 6.90 32.51
N GLU A 849 7.69 8.17 32.09
CA GLU A 849 6.69 8.69 31.16
C GLU A 849 7.00 8.32 29.71
N THR A 850 5.95 8.31 28.90
CA THR A 850 6.04 7.99 27.47
C THR A 850 5.57 9.18 26.65
N LEU A 851 6.44 9.70 25.81
CA LEU A 851 6.15 10.75 24.83
C LEU A 851 5.77 10.13 23.50
N GLN A 852 4.60 10.50 22.99
CA GLN A 852 4.14 10.07 21.67
C GLN A 852 4.49 11.11 20.62
N LEU A 853 5.12 10.68 19.53
CA LEU A 853 5.51 11.51 18.40
C LEU A 853 4.89 10.94 17.12
N ASN A 854 4.25 11.79 16.33
CA ASN A 854 3.71 11.42 15.03
C ASN A 854 4.73 11.73 13.92
N HIS A 855 4.72 10.91 12.86
CA HIS A 855 5.64 11.08 11.74
C HIS A 855 5.42 12.43 11.04
N VAL A 856 6.52 13.10 10.69
CA VAL A 856 6.49 14.33 9.90
C VAL A 856 7.18 14.11 8.56
N GLY A 857 6.54 14.45 7.45
CA GLY A 857 7.10 14.29 6.10
C GLY A 857 8.23 15.30 5.75
N GLY A 858 8.74 16.04 6.73
CA GLY A 858 9.69 17.15 6.54
C GLY A 858 10.88 17.13 7.51
N ASN A 859 11.64 18.23 7.57
CA ASN A 859 12.76 18.36 8.50
C ASN A 859 12.33 18.84 9.89
N CYS A 860 12.93 18.19 10.90
CA CYS A 860 13.20 18.77 12.21
C CYS A 860 14.58 19.46 12.14
#